data_AF-A6R164-F1
#
_entry.id   AF-A6R164-F1
#
_cell.length_a   1.000
_cell.length_b   1.000
_cell.length_c   1.000
_cell.angle_alpha   90.00
_cell.angle_beta   90.00
_cell.angle_gamma   90.00
#
_symmetry.space_group_name_H-M   'P 1'
#
loop_
_entity.id
_entity.type
_entity.pdbx_description
1 polymer ?
#
loop_
_entity_poly.entity_id
_entity_poly.type
_entity_poly.pdbx_seq_one_letter_code
_entity_poly.pdbx_strand_id
1 'polypeptide(L)'
;MLPQHLLQEEQASIFYRSPERIANAAGAIEGMATSHRAYVDKPVATGLKRIGVTMFGVTTPCVDLIRLHLQSNYNYEVYVFHATGAGGRAMERLVREGKIDAVIDVTTTEIADELFGGILSAGHDRLRAAAEAGIPQVVSVGACDMINFGPRSTVPKKFLGRKLYEHNPTVTLVRTSEEECAQIGEFIATQLRNHVVNPKLVEVILPTGGFSLLSTPHSPFDDPVADKALWDALKKGLESSAVLTGITAARSLGDKYPASHPSPYIAIMSAPAHKFKIADISLAAFGRREIDLAEGEMPGLMAIRAKYAEAQPLAGARIAGCLHMTIQTAVLIETLKALGAEVTWTSCNIFSTQDHAAAAIAASGTPVFAWKGETEEEYNWCLEQQLVAFKDGKQLNLILDDGGDLTALVHKKYPEMLKDCYGLSEETTTGVHHLYRMLKNNELLVPAVNVNDSVTKSKFDNLYGCRESLIDGIKRATDVMIAGKVAVVAGFGDVGKGCAQALHSMGARVIVTEIDPINALQAAVSGFQVTTMEEAAPIGQIFVTTTGCRDILTGEHFSVMKNDAIVCNIGHFDIEIDVSWLKANAKSVQNIKPQVDRFLMPNGRHIILLAEGRLVNLGCATGHSSFVMSCSFSNQVLAQILLYKSQDEAFGKKYVEFGITSGKRDIGVYVLPKVLDEQVALLHLDHVNAKLSKLTPKQAEYLGLEIDGPFKAEIYRY
;
A
#
# COMPACT_ATOMS: atom_id res chain seq x y z
N MET A 1 7.82 44.70 42.49
CA MET A 1 8.23 43.45 43.17
C MET A 1 7.36 42.33 42.62
N LEU A 2 7.99 41.18 42.36
CA LEU A 2 7.41 39.93 41.84
C LEU A 2 6.33 39.31 42.76
N PRO A 3 5.46 38.42 42.22
CA PRO A 3 4.43 37.68 42.94
C PRO A 3 4.88 36.27 43.38
N GLN A 4 4.32 35.76 44.48
CA GLN A 4 4.33 34.35 44.94
C GLN A 4 2.92 34.05 45.49
N HIS A 5 2.07 33.22 44.86
CA HIS A 5 1.99 31.74 44.83
C HIS A 5 1.30 31.07 46.05
N LEU A 6 0.43 30.08 45.74
CA LEU A 6 -0.08 28.92 46.54
C LEU A 6 -1.34 29.19 47.40
N LEU A 7 -2.50 28.51 47.33
CA LEU A 7 -2.86 27.10 46.99
C LEU A 7 -4.36 26.92 46.59
N GLN A 8 -4.57 26.10 45.55
CA GLN A 8 -5.53 24.98 45.40
C GLN A 8 -7.05 25.13 45.60
N GLU A 9 -7.81 25.04 44.50
CA GLU A 9 -8.97 24.14 44.32
C GLU A 9 -9.38 24.13 42.83
N GLU A 10 -8.63 23.41 41.99
CA GLU A 10 -9.01 23.18 40.58
C GLU A 10 -8.44 21.85 40.05
N GLN A 11 -8.87 20.73 40.64
CA GLN A 11 -8.59 19.38 40.13
C GLN A 11 -9.73 18.39 40.44
N ALA A 12 -10.90 18.60 39.82
CA ALA A 12 -12.00 17.62 39.91
C ALA A 12 -12.83 17.46 38.61
N SER A 13 -12.24 17.65 37.42
CA SER A 13 -13.01 17.55 36.16
C SER A 13 -12.45 16.64 35.05
N ILE A 14 -11.43 15.80 35.29
CA ILE A 14 -10.86 14.91 34.25
C ILE A 14 -11.34 13.44 34.41
N PHE A 15 -12.59 13.20 34.79
CA PHE A 15 -13.16 11.84 34.82
C PHE A 15 -14.65 11.82 34.46
N TYR A 16 -14.99 12.24 33.24
CA TYR A 16 -16.22 11.79 32.57
C TYR A 16 -15.83 10.96 31.35
N ARG A 17 -15.74 9.64 31.55
CA ARG A 17 -15.62 8.65 30.48
C ARG A 17 -17.02 8.48 29.86
N SER A 18 -17.16 8.69 28.54
CA SER A 18 -18.46 8.53 27.89
C SER A 18 -18.93 7.06 27.98
N PRO A 19 -20.22 6.79 28.26
CA PRO A 19 -20.78 5.43 28.27
C PRO A 19 -20.51 4.66 26.98
N GLU A 20 -20.46 5.36 25.84
CA GLU A 20 -20.14 4.80 24.52
C GLU A 20 -18.72 4.23 24.43
N ARG A 21 -17.71 4.88 25.04
CA ARG A 21 -16.34 4.34 25.05
C ARG A 21 -16.21 3.09 25.90
N ILE A 22 -16.96 3.04 27.01
CA ILE A 22 -17.03 1.84 27.86
C ILE A 22 -17.81 0.74 27.14
N ALA A 23 -18.90 1.07 26.46
CA ALA A 23 -19.68 0.12 25.66
C ALA A 23 -18.87 -0.43 24.48
N ASN A 24 -18.10 0.40 23.78
CA ASN A 24 -17.23 -0.04 22.69
C ASN A 24 -16.07 -0.91 23.20
N ALA A 25 -15.48 -0.57 24.35
CA ALA A 25 -14.47 -1.40 24.99
C ALA A 25 -15.06 -2.75 25.46
N ALA A 26 -16.27 -2.74 26.02
CA ALA A 26 -16.99 -3.94 26.43
C ALA A 26 -17.37 -4.82 25.24
N GLY A 27 -17.86 -4.22 24.14
CA GLY A 27 -18.17 -4.92 22.89
C GLY A 27 -16.92 -5.48 22.21
N ALA A 28 -15.78 -4.79 22.30
CA ALA A 28 -14.50 -5.33 21.84
C ALA A 28 -14.04 -6.51 22.69
N ILE A 29 -14.17 -6.44 24.02
CA ILE A 29 -13.85 -7.56 24.93
C ILE A 29 -14.79 -8.75 24.69
N GLU A 30 -16.08 -8.51 24.50
CA GLU A 30 -17.07 -9.53 24.16
C GLU A 30 -16.77 -10.16 22.81
N GLY A 31 -16.45 -9.35 21.78
CA GLY A 31 -16.04 -9.79 20.46
C GLY A 31 -14.76 -10.64 20.51
N MET A 32 -13.78 -10.25 21.33
CA MET A 32 -12.57 -11.03 21.57
C MET A 32 -12.86 -12.33 22.32
N ALA A 33 -13.74 -12.33 23.32
CA ALA A 33 -14.10 -13.53 24.08
C ALA A 33 -14.92 -14.53 23.24
N THR A 34 -15.84 -14.04 22.41
CA THR A 34 -16.63 -14.86 21.48
C THR A 34 -15.77 -15.39 20.34
N SER A 35 -14.89 -14.56 19.76
CA SER A 35 -13.90 -15.01 18.76
C SER A 35 -12.90 -15.99 19.37
N HIS A 36 -12.48 -15.79 20.63
CA HIS A 36 -11.64 -16.72 21.36
C HIS A 36 -12.34 -18.07 21.53
N ARG A 37 -13.63 -18.11 21.92
CA ARG A 37 -14.41 -19.36 21.95
C ARG A 37 -14.46 -20.06 20.60
N ALA A 38 -14.77 -19.32 19.53
CA ALA A 38 -14.81 -19.86 18.17
C ALA A 38 -13.43 -20.33 17.66
N TYR A 39 -12.33 -19.82 18.23
CA TYR A 39 -10.96 -20.22 17.90
C TYR A 39 -10.48 -21.41 18.74
N VAL A 40 -10.86 -21.48 20.02
CA VAL A 40 -10.54 -22.59 20.93
C VAL A 40 -11.28 -23.88 20.54
N ASP A 41 -12.45 -23.76 19.92
CA ASP A 41 -13.27 -24.89 19.47
C ASP A 41 -12.88 -25.40 18.06
N LYS A 42 -11.89 -24.80 17.38
CA LYS A 42 -11.34 -25.38 16.15
C LYS A 42 -10.48 -26.60 16.50
N PRO A 43 -10.71 -27.77 15.89
CA PRO A 43 -9.77 -28.87 16.02
C PRO A 43 -8.41 -28.44 15.47
N VAL A 44 -7.42 -28.38 16.37
CA VAL A 44 -6.03 -28.03 16.08
C VAL A 44 -5.48 -29.06 15.09
N ALA A 45 -4.83 -28.58 14.02
CA ALA A 45 -4.16 -29.45 13.07
C ALA A 45 -3.09 -30.27 13.79
N THR A 46 -3.31 -31.58 13.93
CA THR A 46 -2.35 -32.49 14.55
C THR A 46 -1.13 -32.63 13.65
N GLY A 47 0.03 -32.10 14.08
CA GLY A 47 1.34 -32.37 13.45
C GLY A 47 2.26 -31.16 13.23
N LEU A 48 1.80 -29.92 13.38
CA LEU A 48 2.64 -28.73 13.28
C LEU A 48 3.35 -28.43 14.61
N LYS A 49 4.65 -28.13 14.56
CA LYS A 49 5.42 -27.69 15.73
C LYS A 49 5.20 -26.20 15.95
N ARG A 50 4.85 -25.81 17.17
CA ARG A 50 4.47 -24.45 17.55
C ARG A 50 5.64 -23.76 18.25
N ILE A 51 6.05 -22.60 17.78
CA ILE A 51 7.21 -21.89 18.32
C ILE A 51 6.83 -20.47 18.72
N GLY A 52 7.14 -20.10 19.97
CA GLY A 52 6.98 -18.74 20.46
C GLY A 52 8.21 -17.90 20.15
N VAL A 53 8.04 -16.71 19.60
CA VAL A 53 9.16 -15.79 19.31
C VAL A 53 8.84 -14.41 19.89
N THR A 54 9.75 -13.84 20.67
CA THR A 54 9.52 -12.51 21.27
C THR A 54 10.02 -11.38 20.40
N MET A 55 9.33 -10.23 20.45
CA MET A 55 9.59 -9.09 19.57
C MET A 55 9.37 -7.75 20.27
N PHE A 56 10.16 -6.74 19.92
CA PHE A 56 9.89 -5.33 20.23
C PHE A 56 10.24 -4.49 19.00
N GLY A 57 9.73 -3.26 18.90
CA GLY A 57 9.81 -2.45 17.67
C GLY A 57 11.23 -2.31 17.09
N VAL A 58 12.25 -2.26 17.95
CA VAL A 58 13.68 -2.16 17.59
C VAL A 58 14.36 -3.49 17.25
N THR A 59 13.61 -4.59 17.26
CA THR A 59 14.05 -5.98 16.94
C THR A 59 13.16 -6.65 15.88
N THR A 60 12.08 -5.99 15.46
CA THR A 60 11.12 -6.48 14.46
C THR A 60 11.79 -7.06 13.21
N PRO A 61 12.78 -6.41 12.57
CA PRO A 61 13.39 -6.96 11.36
C PRO A 61 14.05 -8.34 11.58
N CYS A 62 14.69 -8.55 12.72
CA CYS A 62 15.31 -9.83 13.06
C CYS A 62 14.24 -10.91 13.28
N VAL A 63 13.18 -10.58 14.01
CA VAL A 63 12.09 -11.51 14.31
C VAL A 63 11.32 -11.90 13.06
N ASP A 64 11.10 -10.96 12.13
CA ASP A 64 10.46 -11.26 10.85
C ASP A 64 11.28 -12.21 9.99
N LEU A 65 12.61 -12.06 9.95
CA LEU A 65 13.49 -13.01 9.27
C LEU A 65 13.43 -14.40 9.90
N ILE A 66 13.42 -14.48 11.23
CA ILE A 66 13.29 -15.77 11.96
C ILE A 66 11.94 -16.42 11.63
N ARG A 67 10.85 -15.65 11.72
CA ARG A 67 9.49 -16.11 11.41
C ARG A 67 9.40 -16.66 9.98
N LEU A 68 9.83 -15.87 9.00
CA LEU A 68 9.83 -16.28 7.59
C LEU A 68 10.68 -17.52 7.36
N HIS A 69 11.88 -17.59 7.95
CA HIS A 69 12.76 -18.74 7.80
C HIS A 69 12.13 -20.02 8.35
N LEU A 70 11.50 -19.95 9.53
CA LEU A 70 10.86 -21.08 10.19
C LEU A 70 9.58 -21.54 9.48
N GLN A 71 8.75 -20.59 9.02
CA GLN A 71 7.51 -20.90 8.32
C GLN A 71 7.80 -21.48 6.92
N SER A 72 8.68 -20.83 6.15
CA SER A 72 8.91 -21.21 4.75
C SER A 72 9.78 -22.46 4.59
N ASN A 73 10.76 -22.69 5.48
CA ASN A 73 11.72 -23.79 5.28
C ASN A 73 11.47 -25.00 6.19
N TYR A 74 10.75 -24.83 7.29
CA TYR A 74 10.63 -25.88 8.32
C TYR A 74 9.19 -26.13 8.78
N ASN A 75 8.20 -25.47 8.18
CA ASN A 75 6.78 -25.69 8.45
C ASN A 75 6.40 -25.56 9.95
N TYR A 76 7.02 -24.60 10.64
CA TYR A 76 6.64 -24.24 12.01
C TYR A 76 5.46 -23.27 12.01
N GLU A 77 4.57 -23.42 12.99
CA GLU A 77 3.60 -22.37 13.32
C GLU A 77 4.23 -21.40 14.33
N VAL A 78 4.49 -20.17 13.88
CA VAL A 78 5.23 -19.16 14.66
C VAL A 78 4.24 -18.19 15.32
N TYR A 79 4.26 -18.15 16.65
CA TYR A 79 3.51 -17.19 17.46
C TYR A 79 4.44 -16.08 17.91
N VAL A 80 4.20 -14.85 17.43
CA VAL A 80 5.01 -13.69 17.81
C VAL A 80 4.39 -12.99 19.01
N PHE A 81 5.20 -12.79 20.06
CA PHE A 81 4.79 -12.13 21.30
C PHE A 81 5.52 -10.81 21.46
N HIS A 82 4.77 -9.70 21.47
CA HIS A 82 5.35 -8.40 21.76
C HIS A 82 5.85 -8.34 23.21
N ALA A 83 7.12 -8.02 23.42
CA ALA A 83 7.79 -7.93 24.72
C ALA A 83 7.37 -6.65 25.47
N THR A 84 6.08 -6.54 25.78
CA THR A 84 5.42 -5.39 26.43
C THR A 84 5.01 -5.67 27.87
N GLY A 85 5.61 -6.70 28.47
CA GLY A 85 5.22 -7.26 29.76
C GLY A 85 4.04 -8.21 29.64
N ALA A 86 2.96 -7.76 29.01
CA ALA A 86 1.78 -8.59 28.77
C ALA A 86 2.06 -9.73 27.78
N GLY A 87 2.81 -9.47 26.69
CA GLY A 87 3.13 -10.51 25.72
C GLY A 87 4.13 -11.53 26.25
N GLY A 88 5.16 -11.13 27.00
CA GLY A 88 6.05 -12.05 27.70
C GLY A 88 5.28 -12.96 28.65
N ARG A 89 4.42 -12.40 29.52
CA ARG A 89 3.56 -13.22 30.41
C ARG A 89 2.63 -14.16 29.66
N ALA A 90 2.07 -13.73 28.53
CA ALA A 90 1.20 -14.57 27.71
C ALA A 90 1.97 -15.76 27.12
N MET A 91 3.17 -15.52 26.59
CA MET A 91 4.03 -16.59 26.08
C MET A 91 4.39 -17.58 27.17
N GLU A 92 4.88 -17.09 28.32
CA GLU A 92 5.26 -17.90 29.49
C GLU A 92 4.08 -18.74 30.00
N ARG A 93 2.85 -18.21 29.94
CA ARG A 93 1.63 -18.95 30.29
C ARG A 93 1.34 -20.07 29.28
N LEU A 94 1.40 -19.78 27.98
CA LEU A 94 1.13 -20.75 26.92
C LEU A 94 2.14 -21.89 26.89
N VAL A 95 3.40 -21.62 27.23
CA VAL A 95 4.42 -22.65 27.43
C VAL A 95 4.03 -23.58 28.58
N ARG A 96 3.65 -23.03 29.75
CA ARG A 96 3.19 -23.84 30.90
C ARG A 96 1.93 -24.64 30.61
N GLU A 97 1.06 -24.15 29.72
CA GLU A 97 -0.14 -24.85 29.25
C GLU A 97 0.16 -25.93 28.19
N GLY A 98 1.42 -26.12 27.78
CA GLY A 98 1.81 -27.10 26.75
C GLY A 98 1.36 -26.72 25.33
N LYS A 99 1.07 -25.43 25.09
CA LYS A 99 0.60 -24.90 23.80
C LYS A 99 1.74 -24.41 22.89
N ILE A 100 2.95 -24.30 23.42
CA ILE A 100 4.16 -23.90 22.70
C ILE A 100 5.19 -25.02 22.87
N ASP A 101 5.77 -25.49 21.76
CA ASP A 101 6.70 -26.63 21.72
C ASP A 101 8.18 -26.19 21.78
N ALA A 102 8.48 -24.92 21.47
CA ALA A 102 9.81 -24.32 21.56
C ALA A 102 9.72 -22.79 21.68
N VAL A 103 10.77 -22.13 22.16
CA VAL A 103 10.83 -20.67 22.29
C VAL A 103 12.11 -20.09 21.68
N ILE A 104 11.99 -18.95 21.01
CA ILE A 104 13.10 -18.08 20.64
C ILE A 104 12.87 -16.70 21.27
N ASP A 105 13.51 -16.49 22.41
CA ASP A 105 13.55 -15.22 23.13
C ASP A 105 14.56 -14.27 22.46
N VAL A 106 14.22 -13.76 21.26
CA VAL A 106 15.05 -12.76 20.56
C VAL A 106 15.08 -11.46 21.36
N THR A 107 13.95 -11.08 21.94
CA THR A 107 13.75 -9.81 22.61
C THR A 107 13.37 -9.99 24.07
N THR A 108 14.18 -9.42 24.96
CA THR A 108 14.09 -9.60 26.42
C THR A 108 14.11 -8.28 27.19
N THR A 109 13.70 -7.18 26.55
CA THR A 109 13.64 -5.83 27.15
C THR A 109 12.84 -5.78 28.46
N GLU A 110 11.85 -6.66 28.62
CA GLU A 110 11.03 -6.80 29.83
C GLU A 110 11.85 -7.06 31.11
N ILE A 111 13.07 -7.58 30.98
CA ILE A 111 14.01 -7.81 32.09
C ILE A 111 14.62 -6.50 32.58
N ALA A 112 15.03 -5.61 31.67
CA ALA A 112 15.55 -4.30 32.04
C ALA A 112 14.47 -3.50 32.78
N ASP A 113 13.22 -3.60 32.30
CA ASP A 113 12.07 -2.96 32.94
C ASP A 113 11.78 -3.51 34.33
N GLU A 114 11.83 -4.83 34.53
CA GLU A 114 11.65 -5.45 35.85
C GLU A 114 12.72 -5.00 36.85
N LEU A 115 13.98 -4.96 36.43
CA LEU A 115 15.09 -4.62 37.33
C LEU A 115 15.14 -3.12 37.67
N PHE A 116 14.75 -2.25 36.74
CA PHE A 116 14.99 -0.80 36.86
C PHE A 116 13.73 0.06 36.91
N GLY A 117 12.55 -0.56 36.95
CA GLY A 117 11.26 0.10 37.15
C GLY A 117 10.65 0.66 35.86
N GLY A 118 10.92 0.02 34.72
CA GLY A 118 10.24 0.30 33.46
C GLY A 118 8.80 -0.23 33.44
N ILE A 119 8.02 0.21 32.45
CA ILE A 119 6.57 -0.02 32.40
C ILE A 119 6.17 -1.33 31.71
N LEU A 120 7.10 -2.02 31.05
CA LEU A 120 6.87 -3.24 30.28
C LEU A 120 7.41 -4.50 30.97
N SER A 121 7.50 -4.52 32.30
CA SER A 121 7.92 -5.72 33.02
C SER A 121 6.99 -6.91 32.76
N ALA A 122 7.57 -8.08 32.50
CA ALA A 122 6.89 -9.38 32.47
C ALA A 122 6.91 -10.13 33.81
N GLY A 123 7.52 -9.53 34.84
CA GLY A 123 7.71 -10.10 36.17
C GLY A 123 9.01 -10.90 36.32
N HIS A 124 9.40 -11.14 37.57
CA HIS A 124 10.65 -11.81 37.96
C HIS A 124 10.83 -13.24 37.40
N ASP A 125 9.77 -13.89 36.93
CA ASP A 125 9.81 -15.25 36.39
C ASP A 125 10.07 -15.30 34.87
N ARG A 126 10.40 -14.17 34.25
CA ARG A 126 10.70 -14.12 32.81
C ARG A 126 11.89 -15.03 32.46
N LEU A 127 11.77 -15.73 31.33
CA LEU A 127 12.64 -16.80 30.80
C LEU A 127 12.48 -18.18 31.46
N ARG A 128 11.64 -18.33 32.50
CA ARG A 128 11.55 -19.59 33.25
C ARG A 128 10.70 -20.67 32.58
N ALA A 129 9.59 -20.33 31.92
CA ALA A 129 8.62 -21.35 31.53
C ALA A 129 9.20 -22.40 30.59
N ALA A 130 9.98 -21.98 29.58
CA ALA A 130 10.61 -22.91 28.65
C ALA A 130 11.73 -23.73 29.31
N ALA A 131 12.55 -23.06 30.14
CA ALA A 131 13.61 -23.66 30.94
C ALA A 131 13.08 -24.75 31.89
N GLU A 132 12.00 -24.46 32.62
CA GLU A 132 11.36 -25.35 33.59
C GLU A 132 10.57 -26.48 32.90
N ALA A 133 9.93 -26.19 31.76
CA ALA A 133 9.22 -27.20 30.97
C ALA A 133 10.17 -28.16 30.24
N GLY A 134 11.46 -27.82 30.12
CA GLY A 134 12.45 -28.64 29.43
C GLY A 134 12.23 -28.71 27.92
N ILE A 135 11.62 -27.66 27.33
CA ILE A 135 11.45 -27.52 25.88
C ILE A 135 12.62 -26.72 25.27
N PRO A 136 12.90 -26.84 23.95
CA PRO A 136 13.94 -26.05 23.30
C PRO A 136 13.75 -24.55 23.49
N GLN A 137 14.81 -23.86 23.91
CA GLN A 137 14.83 -22.42 24.14
C GLN A 137 16.10 -21.80 23.56
N VAL A 138 15.93 -20.82 22.68
CA VAL A 138 17.03 -19.95 22.25
C VAL A 138 16.83 -18.59 22.93
N VAL A 139 17.83 -18.09 23.63
CA VAL A 139 17.78 -16.79 24.32
C VAL A 139 18.79 -15.85 23.70
N SER A 140 18.34 -14.64 23.35
CA SER A 140 19.21 -13.53 23.01
C SER A 140 18.99 -12.37 23.98
N VAL A 141 19.65 -11.25 23.74
CA VAL A 141 19.69 -10.07 24.62
C VAL A 141 19.07 -8.85 23.93
N GLY A 142 18.19 -9.09 22.96
CA GLY A 142 17.61 -8.05 22.13
C GLY A 142 16.85 -7.01 22.94
N ALA A 143 17.11 -5.74 22.66
CA ALA A 143 16.54 -4.58 23.33
C ALA A 143 16.81 -4.49 24.85
N CYS A 144 17.85 -5.16 25.37
CA CYS A 144 18.31 -4.97 26.75
C CYS A 144 19.14 -3.69 26.96
N ASP A 145 19.46 -2.98 25.88
CA ASP A 145 20.10 -1.65 25.87
C ASP A 145 19.15 -0.52 26.31
N MET A 146 17.91 -0.82 26.71
CA MET A 146 16.92 0.19 27.10
C MET A 146 16.03 -0.20 28.27
N ILE A 147 15.59 0.82 29.01
CA ILE A 147 14.48 0.77 29.97
C ILE A 147 13.31 1.56 29.37
N ASN A 148 12.12 0.98 29.37
CA ASN A 148 10.95 1.58 28.74
C ASN A 148 10.11 2.35 29.77
N PHE A 149 9.83 3.61 29.48
CA PHE A 149 8.92 4.45 30.25
C PHE A 149 7.77 4.96 29.37
N GLY A 150 6.79 5.62 29.98
CA GLY A 150 5.68 6.25 29.26
C GLY A 150 6.11 7.44 28.39
N PRO A 151 5.21 8.39 28.11
CA PRO A 151 5.57 9.65 27.46
C PRO A 151 6.76 10.33 28.15
N ARG A 152 7.56 11.12 27.42
CA ARG A 152 8.80 11.72 27.95
C ARG A 152 8.61 12.45 29.28
N SER A 153 7.47 13.11 29.46
CA SER A 153 7.10 13.82 30.69
C SER A 153 6.98 12.92 31.93
N THR A 154 6.84 11.61 31.74
CA THR A 154 6.69 10.60 32.78
C THR A 154 7.99 9.88 33.15
N VAL A 155 9.08 10.14 32.42
CA VAL A 155 10.40 9.55 32.71
C VAL A 155 10.87 10.01 34.10
N PRO A 156 11.22 9.09 35.03
CA PRO A 156 11.67 9.47 36.36
C PRO A 156 12.89 10.39 36.33
N LYS A 157 12.92 11.40 37.21
CA LYS A 157 13.97 12.44 37.23
C LYS A 157 15.40 11.88 37.24
N LYS A 158 15.63 10.74 37.88
CA LYS A 158 16.93 10.06 37.95
C LYS A 158 17.47 9.62 36.57
N PHE A 159 16.60 9.45 35.57
CA PHE A 159 16.96 9.01 34.22
C PHE A 159 17.04 10.14 33.19
N LEU A 160 16.57 11.36 33.52
CA LEU A 160 16.50 12.47 32.55
C LEU A 160 17.88 12.95 32.05
N GLY A 161 18.95 12.65 32.78
CA GLY A 161 20.34 12.94 32.38
C GLY A 161 20.96 11.92 31.43
N ARG A 162 20.24 10.85 31.05
CA ARG A 162 20.73 9.81 30.15
C ARG A 162 20.32 10.06 28.70
N LYS A 163 20.83 9.22 27.79
CA LYS A 163 20.35 9.19 26.39
C LYS A 163 18.89 8.71 26.38
N LEU A 164 18.01 9.55 25.83
CA LEU A 164 16.57 9.31 25.72
C LEU A 164 16.18 9.22 24.25
N TYR A 165 15.31 8.27 23.91
CA TYR A 165 14.75 8.12 22.57
C TYR A 165 13.23 7.98 22.64
N GLU A 166 12.49 8.86 21.98
CA GLU A 166 11.02 8.78 21.92
C GLU A 166 10.62 7.77 20.85
N HIS A 167 10.32 6.54 21.28
CA HIS A 167 9.96 5.45 20.37
C HIS A 167 8.60 5.68 19.72
N ASN A 168 7.65 6.22 20.48
CA ASN A 168 6.35 6.69 20.00
C ASN A 168 5.77 7.68 21.04
N PRO A 169 4.61 8.34 20.78
CA PRO A 169 4.03 9.33 21.69
C PRO A 169 3.74 8.82 23.11
N THR A 170 3.69 7.50 23.31
CA THR A 170 3.37 6.84 24.58
C THR A 170 4.55 6.14 25.25
N VAL A 171 5.69 5.98 24.56
CA VAL A 171 6.84 5.21 25.06
C VAL A 171 8.16 5.94 24.81
N THR A 172 8.90 6.18 25.88
CA THR A 172 10.26 6.75 25.86
C THR A 172 11.25 5.71 26.35
N LEU A 173 12.30 5.50 25.57
CA LEU A 173 13.40 4.59 25.88
C LEU A 173 14.51 5.36 26.58
N VAL A 174 15.03 4.80 27.67
CA VAL A 174 16.20 5.30 28.40
C VAL A 174 17.34 4.31 28.20
N ARG A 175 18.51 4.78 27.78
CA ARG A 175 19.70 3.92 27.66
C ARG A 175 20.09 3.32 29.03
N THR A 176 20.24 2.00 29.10
CA THR A 176 20.81 1.31 30.28
C THR A 176 22.30 1.64 30.45
N SER A 177 22.78 1.74 31.70
CA SER A 177 24.20 1.97 32.00
C SER A 177 25.02 0.67 31.95
N GLU A 178 26.35 0.78 32.05
CA GLU A 178 27.26 -0.36 32.16
C GLU A 178 26.89 -1.30 33.32
N GLU A 179 26.64 -0.74 34.51
CA GLU A 179 26.28 -1.52 35.70
C GLU A 179 24.92 -2.21 35.54
N GLU A 180 23.96 -1.52 34.92
CA GLU A 180 22.63 -2.07 34.66
C GLU A 180 22.68 -3.19 33.63
N CYS A 181 23.47 -3.03 32.57
CA CYS A 181 23.75 -4.08 31.59
C CYS A 181 24.37 -5.32 32.26
N ALA A 182 25.34 -5.14 33.16
CA ALA A 182 25.93 -6.26 33.91
C ALA A 182 24.90 -6.97 34.80
N GLN A 183 24.01 -6.21 35.46
CA GLN A 183 22.93 -6.76 36.28
C GLN A 183 21.88 -7.52 35.45
N ILE A 184 21.54 -7.04 34.26
CA ILE A 184 20.67 -7.76 33.31
C ILE A 184 21.33 -9.09 32.92
N GLY A 185 22.62 -9.07 32.57
CA GLY A 185 23.37 -10.27 32.23
C GLY A 185 23.39 -11.31 33.35
N GLU A 186 23.65 -10.89 34.59
CA GLU A 186 23.62 -11.78 35.76
C GLU A 186 22.21 -12.32 36.04
N PHE A 187 21.17 -11.50 35.85
CA PHE A 187 19.79 -11.95 36.01
C PHE A 187 19.46 -13.06 35.00
N ILE A 188 19.70 -12.84 33.71
CA ILE A 188 19.47 -13.84 32.67
C ILE A 188 20.27 -15.12 32.97
N ALA A 189 21.55 -14.98 33.32
CA ALA A 189 22.38 -16.13 33.69
C ALA A 189 21.81 -16.91 34.88
N THR A 190 21.32 -16.21 35.90
CA THR A 190 20.72 -16.81 37.09
C THR A 190 19.43 -17.55 36.75
N GLN A 191 18.57 -16.98 35.89
CA GLN A 191 17.35 -17.64 35.43
C GLN A 191 17.69 -18.96 34.74
N LEU A 192 18.61 -18.92 33.77
CA LEU A 192 18.96 -20.11 32.99
C LEU A 192 19.74 -21.14 33.82
N ARG A 193 20.67 -20.72 34.66
CA ARG A 193 21.48 -21.63 35.50
C ARG A 193 20.64 -22.37 36.54
N ASN A 194 19.65 -21.69 37.14
CA ASN A 194 18.93 -22.24 38.28
C ASN A 194 17.63 -22.98 37.89
N HIS A 195 17.03 -22.65 36.73
CA HIS A 195 15.70 -23.16 36.36
C HIS A 195 15.70 -24.11 35.17
N VAL A 196 16.78 -24.19 34.39
CA VAL A 196 16.83 -25.06 33.22
C VAL A 196 16.90 -26.53 33.62
N VAL A 197 15.85 -27.27 33.29
CA VAL A 197 15.76 -28.72 33.54
C VAL A 197 16.61 -29.52 32.56
N ASN A 198 16.71 -29.08 31.30
CA ASN A 198 17.51 -29.75 30.27
C ASN A 198 18.44 -28.75 29.56
N PRO A 199 19.69 -28.59 30.04
CA PRO A 199 20.59 -27.56 29.53
C PRO A 199 21.04 -27.80 28.08
N LYS A 200 20.93 -29.02 27.56
CA LYS A 200 21.26 -29.34 26.15
C LYS A 200 20.25 -28.77 25.15
N LEU A 201 19.08 -28.34 25.62
CA LEU A 201 18.02 -27.76 24.80
C LEU A 201 18.00 -26.24 24.86
N VAL A 202 18.92 -25.62 25.61
CA VAL A 202 18.99 -24.17 25.80
C VAL A 202 20.27 -23.63 25.18
N GLU A 203 20.12 -22.64 24.30
CA GLU A 203 21.23 -21.94 23.66
C GLU A 203 21.10 -20.43 23.85
N VAL A 204 22.19 -19.79 24.26
CA VAL A 204 22.27 -18.33 24.41
C VAL A 204 23.09 -17.76 23.25
N ILE A 205 22.48 -16.86 22.47
CA ILE A 205 23.08 -16.24 21.29
C ILE A 205 23.34 -14.76 21.55
N LEU A 206 24.62 -14.38 21.46
CA LEU A 206 25.08 -13.01 21.65
C LEU A 206 25.34 -12.32 20.29
N PRO A 207 24.56 -11.28 19.92
CA PRO A 207 24.75 -10.56 18.67
C PRO A 207 25.90 -9.56 18.77
N THR A 208 26.90 -9.62 17.90
CA THR A 208 28.08 -8.72 17.96
C THR A 208 27.85 -7.35 17.31
N GLY A 209 26.69 -7.14 16.66
CA GLY A 209 26.37 -5.90 15.92
C GLY A 209 25.50 -4.90 16.69
N GLY A 210 25.26 -5.15 17.99
CA GLY A 210 24.31 -4.42 18.82
C GLY A 210 23.13 -5.29 19.26
N PHE A 211 22.41 -4.85 20.28
CA PHE A 211 21.23 -5.49 20.88
C PHE A 211 19.92 -5.01 20.25
N SER A 212 19.96 -3.85 19.59
CA SER A 212 18.81 -3.25 18.95
C SER A 212 19.23 -2.40 17.76
N LEU A 213 18.27 -1.98 16.93
CA LEU A 213 18.50 -0.97 15.90
C LEU A 213 19.08 0.36 16.44
N LEU A 214 18.93 0.62 17.74
CA LEU A 214 19.43 1.83 18.39
C LEU A 214 20.85 1.67 18.94
N SER A 215 21.34 0.45 19.14
CA SER A 215 22.67 0.20 19.71
C SER A 215 23.71 -0.27 18.69
N THR A 216 23.41 -0.18 17.39
CA THR A 216 24.41 -0.36 16.33
C THR A 216 25.44 0.77 16.34
N PRO A 217 26.64 0.58 15.76
CA PRO A 217 27.64 1.65 15.69
C PRO A 217 27.05 2.95 15.11
N HIS A 218 27.33 4.08 15.77
CA HIS A 218 26.83 5.43 15.45
C HIS A 218 25.33 5.69 15.67
N SER A 219 24.58 4.74 16.24
CA SER A 219 23.16 4.94 16.58
C SER A 219 22.99 5.59 17.97
N PRO A 220 21.78 6.09 18.30
CA PRO A 220 21.56 6.86 19.53
C PRO A 220 22.00 6.15 20.83
N PHE A 221 21.89 4.82 20.89
CA PHE A 221 22.22 3.99 22.04
C PHE A 221 23.54 3.23 21.88
N ASP A 222 24.36 3.56 20.88
CA ASP A 222 25.72 3.03 20.71
C ASP A 222 26.54 3.28 21.98
N ASP A 223 26.86 2.18 22.66
CA ASP A 223 27.66 2.13 23.87
C ASP A 223 28.28 0.72 24.00
N PRO A 224 29.43 0.49 23.34
CA PRO A 224 30.08 -0.81 23.31
C PRO A 224 30.61 -1.26 24.68
N VAL A 225 30.80 -0.31 25.62
CA VAL A 225 31.24 -0.62 26.99
C VAL A 225 30.10 -1.25 27.76
N ALA A 226 28.92 -0.63 27.73
CA ALA A 226 27.72 -1.18 28.37
C ALA A 226 27.31 -2.51 27.74
N ASP A 227 27.40 -2.65 26.41
CA ASP A 227 27.06 -3.90 25.73
C ASP A 227 28.02 -5.04 26.12
N LYS A 228 29.33 -4.73 26.20
CA LYS A 228 30.33 -5.69 26.67
C LYS A 228 30.11 -6.11 28.12
N ALA A 229 29.68 -5.21 29.00
CA ALA A 229 29.39 -5.55 30.40
C ALA A 229 28.25 -6.57 30.54
N LEU A 230 27.21 -6.46 29.70
CA LEU A 230 26.14 -7.47 29.64
C LEU A 230 26.68 -8.83 29.20
N TRP A 231 27.50 -8.87 28.14
CA TRP A 231 28.11 -10.11 27.66
C TRP A 231 29.00 -10.78 28.70
N ASP A 232 29.88 -10.01 29.32
CA ASP A 232 30.85 -10.53 30.29
C ASP A 232 30.12 -11.09 31.52
N ALA A 233 29.08 -10.40 32.01
CA ALA A 233 28.24 -10.91 33.09
C ALA A 233 27.50 -12.20 32.71
N LEU A 234 26.88 -12.24 31.53
CA LEU A 234 26.14 -13.42 31.07
C LEU A 234 27.07 -14.63 30.88
N LYS A 235 28.22 -14.44 30.25
CA LYS A 235 29.23 -15.50 30.07
C LYS A 235 29.70 -16.03 31.42
N LYS A 236 30.15 -15.15 32.31
CA LYS A 236 30.63 -15.52 33.64
C LYS A 236 29.57 -16.28 34.43
N GLY A 237 28.32 -15.82 34.39
CA GLY A 237 27.21 -16.46 35.09
C GLY A 237 26.85 -17.85 34.54
N LEU A 238 27.19 -18.14 33.28
CA LEU A 238 26.92 -19.41 32.60
C LEU A 238 28.14 -20.33 32.45
N GLU A 239 29.35 -19.90 32.81
CA GLU A 239 30.60 -20.68 32.72
C GLU A 239 30.53 -22.05 33.42
N SER A 240 29.79 -22.14 34.52
CA SER A 240 29.58 -23.37 35.29
C SER A 240 28.29 -24.11 34.91
N SER A 241 27.52 -23.58 33.96
CA SER A 241 26.30 -24.20 33.46
C SER A 241 26.60 -25.11 32.27
N ALA A 242 25.75 -26.11 32.03
CA ALA A 242 25.80 -26.93 30.82
C ALA A 242 25.04 -26.28 29.63
N VAL A 243 24.62 -25.01 29.76
CA VAL A 243 23.90 -24.25 28.72
C VAL A 243 24.89 -23.85 27.63
N LEU A 244 24.50 -24.01 26.36
CA LEU A 244 25.37 -23.67 25.23
C LEU A 244 25.38 -22.14 25.04
N THR A 245 26.57 -21.55 24.98
CA THR A 245 26.74 -20.12 24.68
C THR A 245 27.41 -19.95 23.31
N GLY A 246 26.72 -19.34 22.36
CA GLY A 246 27.22 -19.01 21.03
C GLY A 246 27.50 -17.52 20.86
N ILE A 247 28.66 -17.18 20.29
CA ILE A 247 28.95 -15.83 19.78
C ILE A 247 28.74 -15.87 18.27
N THR A 248 27.74 -15.16 17.77
CA THR A 248 27.54 -15.02 16.32
C THR A 248 28.08 -13.69 15.85
N ALA A 249 29.21 -13.71 15.15
CA ALA A 249 29.64 -12.58 14.34
C ALA A 249 28.63 -12.32 13.22
N ALA A 250 28.37 -11.06 12.88
CA ALA A 250 27.64 -10.70 11.67
C ALA A 250 28.32 -11.35 10.46
N ARG A 251 27.78 -12.47 9.97
CA ARG A 251 28.09 -12.93 8.62
C ARG A 251 27.27 -12.06 7.69
N SER A 252 27.94 -11.37 6.76
CA SER A 252 27.25 -10.77 5.63
C SER A 252 26.33 -11.83 5.01
N LEU A 253 25.13 -11.42 4.63
CA LEU A 253 24.14 -12.26 3.94
C LEU A 253 24.62 -12.76 2.55
N GLY A 254 25.91 -12.66 2.22
CA GLY A 254 26.46 -12.86 0.88
C GLY A 254 26.89 -14.29 0.51
N ASP A 255 27.27 -15.15 1.45
CA ASP A 255 28.14 -16.29 1.06
C ASP A 255 27.54 -17.70 1.14
N LYS A 256 26.27 -17.90 1.52
CA LYS A 256 25.70 -19.26 1.65
C LYS A 256 24.26 -19.50 1.17
N TYR A 257 23.64 -18.53 0.50
CA TYR A 257 22.36 -18.77 -0.19
C TYR A 257 22.59 -18.77 -1.70
N PRO A 258 22.48 -19.93 -2.40
CA PRO A 258 22.57 -19.96 -3.85
C PRO A 258 21.40 -19.17 -4.45
N ALA A 259 21.75 -18.21 -5.31
CA ALA A 259 20.88 -17.23 -5.96
C ALA A 259 19.89 -17.83 -6.98
N SER A 260 19.05 -18.78 -6.56
CA SER A 260 18.06 -19.44 -7.43
C SER A 260 16.59 -19.13 -7.11
N HIS A 261 16.32 -18.33 -6.08
CA HIS A 261 15.03 -17.66 -5.91
C HIS A 261 15.26 -16.27 -5.31
N PRO A 262 15.42 -15.21 -6.12
CA PRO A 262 15.38 -13.85 -5.59
C PRO A 262 13.93 -13.57 -5.21
N SER A 263 13.63 -13.66 -3.92
CA SER A 263 12.42 -13.06 -3.38
C SER A 263 12.72 -11.56 -3.14
N PRO A 264 11.93 -10.61 -3.68
CA PRO A 264 12.28 -9.18 -3.73
C PRO A 264 12.12 -8.42 -2.40
N TYR A 265 11.92 -9.10 -1.26
CA TYR A 265 11.49 -8.49 0.02
C TYR A 265 12.52 -7.70 0.83
N ILE A 266 13.61 -7.19 0.24
CA ILE A 266 14.50 -6.26 0.95
C ILE A 266 14.30 -4.85 0.38
N ALA A 267 13.16 -4.24 0.71
CA ALA A 267 13.10 -2.79 0.77
C ALA A 267 13.93 -2.36 1.98
N ILE A 268 15.06 -1.69 1.73
CA ILE A 268 15.80 -0.95 2.74
C ILE A 268 14.78 -0.01 3.42
N MET A 269 14.39 -0.29 4.67
CA MET A 269 13.52 0.62 5.42
C MET A 269 14.29 1.92 5.66
N SER A 270 14.08 2.90 4.79
CA SER A 270 14.52 4.27 4.97
C SER A 270 13.72 4.92 6.10
N ALA A 271 14.27 5.98 6.70
CA ALA A 271 13.50 6.85 7.57
C ALA A 271 12.22 7.34 6.86
N PRO A 272 11.13 7.63 7.61
CA PRO A 272 9.93 8.23 7.05
C PRO A 272 10.27 9.48 6.23
N ALA A 273 9.46 9.78 5.21
CA ALA A 273 9.69 10.96 4.39
C ALA A 273 9.74 12.21 5.28
N HIS A 274 10.68 13.13 5.01
CA HIS A 274 10.76 14.38 5.79
C HIS A 274 9.64 15.38 5.43
N LYS A 275 8.99 15.19 4.28
CA LYS A 275 7.88 16.02 3.77
C LYS A 275 6.78 15.12 3.23
N PHE A 276 5.66 15.03 3.95
CA PHE A 276 4.46 14.32 3.51
C PHE A 276 3.24 14.86 4.27
N LYS A 277 2.03 14.62 3.74
CA LYS A 277 0.77 14.80 4.46
C LYS A 277 -0.19 13.68 4.06
N ILE A 278 -0.60 12.90 5.05
CA ILE A 278 -1.47 11.72 4.91
C ILE A 278 -2.46 11.71 6.08
N ALA A 279 -3.47 10.83 6.04
CA ALA A 279 -4.44 10.70 7.13
C ALA A 279 -3.81 10.22 8.44
N ASP A 280 -3.14 9.06 8.42
CA ASP A 280 -2.58 8.42 9.62
C ASP A 280 -1.39 7.51 9.26
N ILE A 281 -0.20 7.89 9.72
CA ILE A 281 1.04 7.12 9.51
C ILE A 281 1.02 5.75 10.23
N SER A 282 0.18 5.59 11.27
CA SER A 282 0.07 4.32 12.02
C SER A 282 -0.43 3.15 11.16
N LEU A 283 -1.09 3.46 10.03
CA LEU A 283 -1.61 2.48 9.08
C LEU A 283 -0.52 1.83 8.21
N ALA A 284 0.73 2.29 8.27
CA ALA A 284 1.80 1.84 7.39
C ALA A 284 2.05 0.31 7.43
N ALA A 285 1.93 -0.32 8.60
CA ALA A 285 2.11 -1.78 8.72
C ALA A 285 0.96 -2.57 8.09
N PHE A 286 -0.25 -2.01 8.05
CA PHE A 286 -1.36 -2.59 7.31
C PHE A 286 -1.14 -2.41 5.80
N GLY A 287 -0.81 -1.19 5.37
CA GLY A 287 -0.50 -0.91 3.96
C GLY A 287 0.62 -1.78 3.41
N ARG A 288 1.71 -1.99 4.18
CA ARG A 288 2.80 -2.88 3.77
C ARG A 288 2.32 -4.29 3.49
N ARG A 289 1.49 -4.88 4.36
CA ARG A 289 0.95 -6.23 4.15
C ARG A 289 0.07 -6.34 2.92
N GLU A 290 -0.69 -5.30 2.59
CA GLU A 290 -1.48 -5.28 1.35
C GLU A 290 -0.62 -5.04 0.11
N ILE A 291 0.44 -4.24 0.19
CA ILE A 291 1.46 -4.11 -0.87
C ILE A 291 2.09 -5.47 -1.14
N ASP A 292 2.55 -6.17 -0.09
CA ASP A 292 3.19 -7.49 -0.21
C ASP A 292 2.24 -8.51 -0.87
N LEU A 293 0.94 -8.44 -0.57
CA LEU A 293 -0.09 -9.26 -1.21
C LEU A 293 -0.30 -8.86 -2.68
N ALA A 294 -0.38 -7.56 -2.96
CA ALA A 294 -0.60 -7.03 -4.30
C ALA A 294 0.56 -7.33 -5.24
N GLU A 295 1.81 -7.35 -4.77
CA GLU A 295 2.97 -7.76 -5.58
C GLU A 295 2.80 -9.16 -6.17
N GLY A 296 2.16 -10.08 -5.43
CA GLY A 296 1.82 -11.42 -5.92
C GLY A 296 0.83 -11.43 -7.08
N GLU A 297 0.02 -10.38 -7.25
CA GLU A 297 -0.94 -10.19 -8.33
C GLU A 297 -0.48 -9.17 -9.38
N MET A 298 0.78 -8.70 -9.31
CA MET A 298 1.31 -7.71 -10.26
C MET A 298 2.53 -8.23 -11.04
N PRO A 299 2.37 -9.32 -11.82
CA PRO A 299 3.50 -10.02 -12.45
C PRO A 299 4.26 -9.14 -13.44
N GLY A 300 3.58 -8.22 -14.14
CA GLY A 300 4.21 -7.28 -15.07
C GLY A 300 5.22 -6.36 -14.39
N LEU A 301 4.81 -5.71 -13.30
CA LEU A 301 5.71 -4.85 -12.52
C LEU A 301 6.87 -5.64 -11.92
N MET A 302 6.60 -6.82 -11.36
CA MET A 302 7.66 -7.67 -10.77
C MET A 302 8.69 -8.11 -11.82
N ALA A 303 8.22 -8.49 -13.01
CA ALA A 303 9.11 -8.87 -14.10
C ALA A 303 9.90 -7.69 -14.66
N ILE A 304 9.31 -6.50 -14.73
CA ILE A 304 10.01 -5.27 -15.14
C ILE A 304 11.10 -4.91 -14.12
N ARG A 305 10.81 -4.99 -12.81
CA ARG A 305 11.82 -4.79 -11.75
C ARG A 305 13.00 -5.74 -11.98
N ALA A 306 12.73 -7.04 -12.14
CA ALA A 306 13.76 -8.05 -12.33
C ALA A 306 14.57 -7.83 -13.62
N LYS A 307 13.90 -7.53 -14.75
CA LYS A 307 14.53 -7.36 -16.06
C LYS A 307 15.50 -6.17 -16.09
N TYR A 308 15.16 -5.06 -15.43
CA TYR A 308 15.94 -3.82 -15.51
C TYR A 308 16.68 -3.45 -14.22
N ALA A 309 16.67 -4.32 -13.19
CA ALA A 309 17.32 -4.06 -11.91
C ALA A 309 18.79 -3.66 -12.04
N GLU A 310 19.58 -4.40 -12.82
CA GLU A 310 21.02 -4.12 -12.96
C GLU A 310 21.28 -2.79 -13.69
N ALA A 311 20.43 -2.44 -14.66
CA ALA A 311 20.63 -1.26 -15.48
C ALA A 311 20.23 0.06 -14.80
N GLN A 312 19.40 0.00 -13.76
CA GLN A 312 18.87 1.18 -13.06
C GLN A 312 18.45 2.29 -14.04
N PRO A 313 17.53 1.99 -14.98
CA PRO A 313 17.25 2.87 -16.12
C PRO A 313 16.68 4.23 -15.73
N LEU A 314 16.17 4.38 -14.51
CA LEU A 314 15.61 5.64 -14.00
C LEU A 314 16.54 6.32 -12.98
N ALA A 315 17.79 5.87 -12.83
CA ALA A 315 18.77 6.54 -11.97
C ALA A 315 18.93 8.02 -12.37
N GLY A 316 18.52 8.93 -11.48
CA GLY A 316 18.53 10.39 -11.70
C GLY A 316 17.22 10.97 -12.22
N ALA A 317 16.23 10.13 -12.53
CA ALA A 317 14.86 10.55 -12.79
C ALA A 317 14.21 11.08 -11.50
N ARG A 318 13.42 12.15 -11.64
CA ARG A 318 12.67 12.83 -10.58
C ARG A 318 11.24 12.96 -11.08
N ILE A 319 10.43 11.97 -10.73
CA ILE A 319 9.08 11.76 -11.24
C ILE A 319 8.10 12.37 -10.25
N ALA A 320 7.34 13.38 -10.70
CA ALA A 320 6.17 13.87 -9.98
C ALA A 320 4.95 13.08 -10.47
N GLY A 321 4.32 12.33 -9.57
CA GLY A 321 3.19 11.46 -9.88
C GLY A 321 1.86 12.01 -9.38
N CYS A 322 0.85 12.09 -10.24
CA CYS A 322 -0.52 12.42 -9.89
C CYS A 322 -1.45 11.31 -10.38
N LEU A 323 -1.75 10.37 -9.48
CA LEU A 323 -2.53 9.17 -9.78
C LEU A 323 -3.14 8.67 -8.48
N HIS A 324 -4.37 8.14 -8.51
CA HIS A 324 -5.07 7.53 -7.36
C HIS A 324 -4.10 6.82 -6.40
N MET A 325 -4.03 7.27 -5.14
CA MET A 325 -3.07 6.74 -4.16
C MET A 325 -3.59 5.43 -3.52
N THR A 326 -3.48 4.34 -4.27
CA THR A 326 -3.96 2.99 -3.90
C THR A 326 -2.81 2.04 -3.57
N ILE A 327 -3.13 0.82 -3.11
CA ILE A 327 -2.14 -0.26 -2.95
C ILE A 327 -1.47 -0.62 -4.28
N GLN A 328 -2.21 -0.64 -5.39
CA GLN A 328 -1.65 -0.93 -6.71
C GLN A 328 -0.63 0.16 -7.09
N THR A 329 -0.98 1.42 -6.83
CA THR A 329 -0.09 2.57 -7.09
C THR A 329 1.13 2.55 -6.19
N ALA A 330 1.02 2.07 -4.96
CA ALA A 330 2.16 1.85 -4.09
C ALA A 330 3.18 0.88 -4.70
N VAL A 331 2.73 -0.21 -5.35
CA VAL A 331 3.61 -1.13 -6.09
C VAL A 331 4.26 -0.47 -7.30
N LEU A 332 3.53 0.40 -8.03
CA LEU A 332 4.09 1.23 -9.10
C LEU A 332 5.19 2.16 -8.58
N ILE A 333 4.94 2.91 -7.51
CA ILE A 333 5.91 3.82 -6.88
C ILE A 333 7.19 3.08 -6.49
N GLU A 334 7.04 1.92 -5.83
CA GLU A 334 8.19 1.10 -5.44
C GLU A 334 8.92 0.50 -6.64
N THR A 335 8.22 0.23 -7.75
CA THR A 335 8.85 -0.19 -9.00
C THR A 335 9.71 0.92 -9.60
N LEU A 336 9.19 2.14 -9.68
CA LEU A 336 9.95 3.29 -10.18
C LEU A 336 11.22 3.52 -9.33
N LYS A 337 11.09 3.45 -8.00
CA LYS A 337 12.23 3.55 -7.07
C LYS A 337 13.23 2.41 -7.24
N ALA A 338 12.76 1.18 -7.37
CA ALA A 338 13.63 0.01 -7.58
C ALA A 338 14.44 0.10 -8.88
N LEU A 339 13.97 0.88 -9.85
CA LEU A 339 14.67 1.18 -11.10
C LEU A 339 15.54 2.44 -11.06
N GLY A 340 15.64 3.09 -9.89
CA GLY A 340 16.55 4.21 -9.62
C GLY A 340 15.90 5.59 -9.56
N ALA A 341 14.58 5.70 -9.73
CA ALA A 341 13.89 6.98 -9.70
C ALA A 341 13.79 7.56 -8.28
N GLU A 342 13.84 8.88 -8.19
CA GLU A 342 13.28 9.64 -7.08
C GLU A 342 11.84 10.03 -7.42
N VAL A 343 10.93 9.90 -6.46
CA VAL A 343 9.49 10.02 -6.71
C VAL A 343 8.83 10.89 -5.64
N THR A 344 7.91 11.76 -6.04
CA THR A 344 6.93 12.45 -5.18
C THR A 344 5.52 12.15 -5.70
N TRP A 345 4.52 12.12 -4.82
CA TRP A 345 3.19 11.63 -5.21
C TRP A 345 2.02 12.40 -4.61
N THR A 346 0.97 12.55 -5.41
CA THR A 346 -0.39 12.97 -5.02
C THR A 346 -1.44 12.04 -5.61
N SER A 347 -2.62 12.01 -5.01
CA SER A 347 -3.81 11.44 -5.65
C SER A 347 -4.27 12.34 -6.80
N CYS A 348 -5.01 11.81 -7.77
CA CYS A 348 -5.75 12.57 -8.79
C CYS A 348 -7.26 12.69 -8.47
N ASN A 349 -7.70 12.19 -7.31
CA ASN A 349 -9.09 12.29 -6.89
C ASN A 349 -9.25 12.24 -5.37
N ILE A 350 -10.05 13.16 -4.83
CA ILE A 350 -10.26 13.39 -3.39
C ILE A 350 -10.82 12.18 -2.62
N PHE A 351 -11.45 11.19 -3.27
CA PHE A 351 -12.03 10.02 -2.61
C PHE A 351 -11.32 8.70 -2.91
N SER A 352 -10.30 8.73 -3.77
CA SER A 352 -9.67 7.51 -4.29
C SER A 352 -8.50 6.99 -3.44
N THR A 353 -7.94 7.83 -2.57
CA THR A 353 -6.83 7.44 -1.71
C THR A 353 -7.21 6.30 -0.78
N GLN A 354 -6.33 5.31 -0.67
CA GLN A 354 -6.34 4.31 0.37
C GLN A 354 -5.31 4.72 1.43
N ASP A 355 -5.78 5.21 2.58
CA ASP A 355 -4.93 5.88 3.56
C ASP A 355 -3.79 4.97 4.08
N HIS A 356 -4.01 3.67 4.18
CA HIS A 356 -2.99 2.70 4.56
C HIS A 356 -1.91 2.53 3.49
N ALA A 357 -2.25 2.63 2.20
CA ALA A 357 -1.28 2.64 1.11
C ALA A 357 -0.41 3.91 1.15
N ALA A 358 -1.04 5.08 1.31
CA ALA A 358 -0.35 6.36 1.47
C ALA A 358 0.61 6.33 2.67
N ALA A 359 0.17 5.78 3.80
CA ALA A 359 0.98 5.63 5.00
C ALA A 359 2.19 4.71 4.78
N ALA A 360 2.01 3.57 4.10
CA ALA A 360 3.11 2.65 3.82
C ALA A 360 4.19 3.27 2.92
N ILE A 361 3.78 4.03 1.90
CA ILE A 361 4.71 4.72 1.01
C ILE A 361 5.42 5.88 1.72
N ALA A 362 4.70 6.69 2.49
CA ALA A 362 5.30 7.76 3.30
C ALA A 362 6.31 7.23 4.33
N ALA A 363 5.98 6.12 5.00
CA ALA A 363 6.86 5.44 5.94
C ALA A 363 8.13 4.88 5.25
N SER A 364 8.04 4.53 3.96
CA SER A 364 9.17 4.08 3.13
C SER A 364 10.02 5.23 2.53
N GLY A 365 9.88 6.45 3.07
CA GLY A 365 10.72 7.60 2.72
C GLY A 365 10.31 8.35 1.44
N THR A 366 9.19 7.99 0.80
CA THR A 366 8.68 8.71 -0.38
C THR A 366 7.68 9.79 0.02
N PRO A 367 7.87 11.05 -0.41
CA PRO A 367 6.88 12.11 -0.19
C PRO A 367 5.53 11.77 -0.82
N VAL A 368 4.48 11.76 0.01
CA VAL A 368 3.09 11.58 -0.40
C VAL A 368 2.23 12.67 0.21
N PHE A 369 1.41 13.32 -0.62
CA PHE A 369 0.41 14.30 -0.19
C PHE A 369 -0.94 13.81 -0.69
N ALA A 370 -1.56 12.94 0.10
CA ALA A 370 -2.82 12.31 -0.26
C ALA A 370 -3.53 11.69 0.97
N TRP A 371 -4.84 11.88 1.09
CA TRP A 371 -5.72 11.15 2.01
C TRP A 371 -7.15 11.05 1.46
N LYS A 372 -7.94 10.12 1.98
CA LYS A 372 -9.33 9.97 1.56
C LYS A 372 -10.19 11.08 2.17
N GLY A 373 -10.97 11.76 1.34
CA GLY A 373 -11.86 12.84 1.75
C GLY A 373 -11.21 14.21 1.82
N GLU A 374 -10.18 14.46 1.01
CA GLU A 374 -9.64 15.81 0.78
C GLU A 374 -10.75 16.79 0.36
N THR A 375 -10.62 18.05 0.76
CA THR A 375 -11.34 19.15 0.10
C THR A 375 -10.67 19.51 -1.22
N GLU A 376 -11.38 20.20 -2.12
CA GLU A 376 -10.81 20.70 -3.38
C GLU A 376 -9.63 21.66 -3.14
N GLU A 377 -9.65 22.45 -2.06
CA GLU A 377 -8.54 23.33 -1.68
C GLU A 377 -7.31 22.51 -1.26
N GLU A 378 -7.52 21.45 -0.47
CA GLU A 378 -6.44 20.55 -0.04
C GLU A 378 -5.87 19.74 -1.20
N TYR A 379 -6.70 19.31 -2.15
CA TYR A 379 -6.26 18.63 -3.38
C TYR A 379 -5.30 19.50 -4.18
N ASN A 380 -5.69 20.74 -4.47
CA ASN A 380 -4.84 21.71 -5.17
C ASN A 380 -3.55 22.02 -4.40
N TRP A 381 -3.66 22.14 -3.07
CA TRP A 381 -2.49 22.31 -2.20
C TRP A 381 -1.53 21.11 -2.30
N CYS A 382 -2.05 19.88 -2.32
CA CYS A 382 -1.24 18.66 -2.46
C CYS A 382 -0.43 18.66 -3.76
N LEU A 383 -1.06 19.03 -4.89
CA LEU A 383 -0.40 19.16 -6.19
C LEU A 383 0.80 20.12 -6.13
N GLU A 384 0.67 21.24 -5.41
CA GLU A 384 1.78 22.19 -5.27
C GLU A 384 2.88 21.68 -4.32
N GLN A 385 2.51 20.98 -3.24
CA GLN A 385 3.49 20.49 -2.28
C GLN A 385 4.44 19.44 -2.88
N GLN A 386 3.94 18.55 -3.74
CA GLN A 386 4.79 17.51 -4.35
C GLN A 386 5.91 18.10 -5.23
N LEU A 387 5.68 19.26 -5.85
CA LEU A 387 6.64 19.92 -6.75
C LEU A 387 7.89 20.41 -6.01
N VAL A 388 7.79 20.62 -4.68
CA VAL A 388 8.87 21.13 -3.82
C VAL A 388 9.36 20.09 -2.80
N ALA A 389 8.95 18.83 -2.97
CA ALA A 389 9.23 17.73 -2.04
C ALA A 389 10.43 16.85 -2.44
N PHE A 390 10.98 17.01 -3.65
CA PHE A 390 12.22 16.36 -4.04
C PHE A 390 13.39 16.77 -3.13
N LYS A 391 14.34 15.85 -2.96
CA LYS A 391 15.57 16.04 -2.20
C LYS A 391 16.36 17.22 -2.76
N ASP A 392 16.99 17.94 -1.84
CA ASP A 392 17.81 19.14 -2.12
C ASP A 392 17.08 20.26 -2.88
N GLY A 393 15.74 20.22 -2.94
CA GLY A 393 14.94 21.22 -3.66
C GLY A 393 15.06 21.13 -5.19
N LYS A 394 15.43 19.97 -5.73
CA LYS A 394 15.51 19.75 -7.18
C LYS A 394 14.11 19.81 -7.82
N GLN A 395 14.06 20.22 -9.08
CA GLN A 395 12.82 20.23 -9.87
C GLN A 395 12.56 18.87 -10.50
N LEU A 396 11.29 18.54 -10.75
CA LEU A 396 10.92 17.37 -11.54
C LEU A 396 11.61 17.37 -12.90
N ASN A 397 11.82 16.19 -13.47
CA ASN A 397 12.24 16.05 -14.87
C ASN A 397 11.40 15.02 -15.63
N LEU A 398 10.37 14.46 -14.99
CA LEU A 398 9.34 13.62 -15.59
C LEU A 398 8.02 13.85 -14.84
N ILE A 399 6.92 13.72 -15.57
CA ILE A 399 5.56 13.70 -15.00
C ILE A 399 4.93 12.33 -15.30
N LEU A 400 4.24 11.77 -14.32
CA LEU A 400 3.35 10.61 -14.49
C LEU A 400 1.96 11.04 -14.04
N ASP A 401 1.00 11.02 -14.94
CA ASP A 401 -0.31 11.65 -14.74
C ASP A 401 -1.47 10.73 -15.08
N ASP A 402 -2.59 10.99 -14.41
CA ASP A 402 -3.89 10.35 -14.59
C ASP A 402 -4.95 11.45 -14.49
N GLY A 403 -5.48 11.85 -15.64
CA GLY A 403 -6.49 12.91 -15.78
C GLY A 403 -5.93 14.23 -16.31
N GLY A 404 -4.63 14.44 -16.18
CA GLY A 404 -3.91 15.60 -16.70
C GLY A 404 -3.89 16.81 -15.78
N ASP A 405 -4.27 16.66 -14.50
CA ASP A 405 -4.35 17.77 -13.54
C ASP A 405 -2.97 18.33 -13.18
N LEU A 406 -2.00 17.46 -12.91
CA LEU A 406 -0.63 17.87 -12.63
C LEU A 406 0.01 18.50 -13.86
N THR A 407 -0.19 17.89 -15.02
CA THR A 407 0.24 18.41 -16.32
C THR A 407 -0.32 19.82 -16.54
N ALA A 408 -1.62 20.01 -16.35
CA ALA A 408 -2.28 21.30 -16.53
C ALA A 408 -1.74 22.36 -15.55
N LEU A 409 -1.54 21.99 -14.28
CA LEU A 409 -0.98 22.88 -13.26
C LEU A 409 0.43 23.32 -13.64
N VAL A 410 1.33 22.38 -13.95
CA VAL A 410 2.74 22.69 -14.26
C VAL A 410 2.85 23.48 -15.56
N HIS A 411 2.13 23.11 -16.61
CA HIS A 411 2.19 23.84 -17.89
C HIS A 411 1.69 25.29 -17.78
N LYS A 412 0.70 25.56 -16.94
CA LYS A 412 0.09 26.90 -16.82
C LYS A 412 0.76 27.77 -15.77
N LYS A 413 1.10 27.20 -14.61
CA LYS A 413 1.55 27.96 -13.43
C LYS A 413 3.06 27.89 -13.20
N TYR A 414 3.69 26.78 -13.59
CA TYR A 414 5.12 26.54 -13.37
C TYR A 414 5.87 26.08 -14.63
N PRO A 415 5.66 26.71 -15.82
CA PRO A 415 6.25 26.25 -17.07
C PRO A 415 7.79 26.23 -17.04
N GLU A 416 8.42 27.02 -16.16
CA GLU A 416 9.86 27.02 -15.94
C GLU A 416 10.41 25.68 -15.43
N MET A 417 9.60 24.88 -14.73
CA MET A 417 9.98 23.53 -14.27
C MET A 417 10.10 22.52 -15.43
N LEU A 418 9.57 22.85 -16.61
CA LEU A 418 9.57 21.96 -17.77
C LEU A 418 10.82 22.10 -18.65
N LYS A 419 11.72 23.04 -18.36
CA LYS A 419 12.92 23.29 -19.18
C LYS A 419 13.83 22.07 -19.33
N ASP A 420 14.00 21.32 -18.24
CA ASP A 420 14.82 20.10 -18.18
C ASP A 420 13.96 18.83 -18.05
N CYS A 421 12.66 18.93 -18.34
CA CYS A 421 11.73 17.82 -18.29
C CYS A 421 11.81 16.99 -19.58
N TYR A 422 11.99 15.68 -19.43
CA TYR A 422 12.11 14.72 -20.52
C TYR A 422 10.75 14.41 -21.16
N GLY A 423 9.66 14.68 -20.46
CA GLY A 423 8.30 14.43 -20.95
C GLY A 423 7.35 14.02 -19.84
N LEU A 424 6.15 13.60 -20.27
CA LEU A 424 5.11 13.09 -19.38
C LEU A 424 4.46 11.83 -19.94
N SER A 425 3.92 10.98 -19.07
CA SER A 425 3.05 9.86 -19.48
C SER A 425 1.67 10.01 -18.86
N GLU A 426 0.62 9.81 -19.66
CA GLU A 426 -0.79 10.00 -19.25
C GLU A 426 -1.59 8.73 -19.46
N GLU A 427 -2.28 8.30 -18.41
CA GLU A 427 -2.97 7.00 -18.34
C GLU A 427 -4.38 7.01 -18.91
N THR A 428 -5.10 8.13 -18.87
CA THR A 428 -6.55 8.13 -19.08
C THR A 428 -6.98 8.76 -20.39
N THR A 429 -8.13 8.31 -20.90
CA THR A 429 -8.75 8.90 -22.10
C THR A 429 -8.97 10.40 -21.95
N THR A 430 -9.40 10.84 -20.77
CA THR A 430 -9.66 12.25 -20.47
C THR A 430 -8.38 13.09 -20.49
N GLY A 431 -7.34 12.67 -19.79
CA GLY A 431 -6.06 13.37 -19.82
C GLY A 431 -5.44 13.38 -21.22
N VAL A 432 -5.53 12.28 -21.97
CA VAL A 432 -5.09 12.21 -23.36
C VAL A 432 -5.85 13.21 -24.26
N HIS A 433 -7.16 13.35 -24.08
CA HIS A 433 -7.94 14.37 -24.79
C HIS A 433 -7.45 15.80 -24.46
N HIS A 434 -7.06 16.06 -23.21
CA HIS A 434 -6.45 17.33 -22.82
C HIS A 434 -5.08 17.52 -23.50
N LEU A 435 -4.24 16.50 -23.56
CA LEU A 435 -2.95 16.56 -24.25
C LEU A 435 -3.10 16.88 -25.75
N TYR A 436 -4.02 16.22 -26.45
CA TYR A 436 -4.27 16.52 -27.87
C TYR A 436 -4.81 17.95 -28.08
N ARG A 437 -5.62 18.46 -27.14
CA ARG A 437 -6.09 19.85 -27.17
C ARG A 437 -4.94 20.83 -26.97
N MET A 438 -4.07 20.58 -25.99
CA MET A 438 -2.88 21.38 -25.75
C MET A 438 -1.94 21.36 -26.95
N LEU A 439 -1.71 20.19 -27.57
CA LEU A 439 -0.90 20.06 -28.78
C LEU A 439 -1.50 20.88 -29.94
N LYS A 440 -2.81 20.77 -30.20
CA LYS A 440 -3.51 21.53 -31.24
C LYS A 440 -3.41 23.05 -31.02
N ASN A 441 -3.40 23.48 -29.76
CA ASN A 441 -3.32 24.89 -29.38
C ASN A 441 -1.87 25.40 -29.23
N ASN A 442 -0.85 24.56 -29.46
CA ASN A 442 0.56 24.84 -29.18
C ASN A 442 0.85 25.21 -27.70
N GLU A 443 0.09 24.63 -26.78
CA GLU A 443 0.22 24.81 -25.33
C GLU A 443 1.00 23.65 -24.66
N LEU A 444 1.19 22.52 -25.36
CA LEU A 444 2.00 21.41 -24.87
C LEU A 444 3.48 21.79 -24.95
N LEU A 445 4.21 21.68 -23.84
CA LEU A 445 5.59 22.18 -23.73
C LEU A 445 6.65 21.08 -23.75
N VAL A 446 6.25 19.82 -23.54
CA VAL A 446 7.12 18.64 -23.48
C VAL A 446 6.49 17.47 -24.24
N PRO A 447 7.26 16.49 -24.74
CA PRO A 447 6.69 15.28 -25.34
C PRO A 447 5.84 14.50 -24.34
N ALA A 448 4.75 13.91 -24.81
CA ALA A 448 3.84 13.12 -24.02
C ALA A 448 3.69 11.69 -24.56
N VAL A 449 3.62 10.71 -23.67
CA VAL A 449 3.24 9.33 -24.00
C VAL A 449 1.80 9.10 -23.56
N ASN A 450 0.93 8.87 -24.53
CA ASN A 450 -0.41 8.36 -24.36
C ASN A 450 -0.31 6.87 -23.99
N VAL A 451 -0.37 6.60 -22.68
CA VAL A 451 -0.38 5.24 -22.15
C VAL A 451 -1.77 4.63 -22.30
N ASN A 452 -2.83 5.44 -22.23
CA ASN A 452 -4.22 5.00 -22.36
C ASN A 452 -4.45 4.11 -23.58
N ASP A 453 -3.90 4.50 -24.73
CA ASP A 453 -4.17 3.86 -26.02
C ASP A 453 -3.24 2.68 -26.32
N SER A 454 -2.41 2.28 -25.36
CA SER A 454 -1.79 0.94 -25.40
C SER A 454 -2.91 -0.11 -25.33
N VAL A 455 -2.79 -1.17 -26.11
CA VAL A 455 -3.77 -2.27 -26.16
C VAL A 455 -3.91 -2.92 -24.79
N THR A 456 -2.77 -3.22 -24.15
CA THR A 456 -2.74 -3.82 -22.81
C THR A 456 -3.22 -2.88 -21.71
N LYS A 457 -3.39 -1.58 -21.99
CA LYS A 457 -4.09 -0.65 -21.10
C LYS A 457 -5.57 -0.62 -21.44
N SER A 458 -5.95 -0.01 -22.57
CA SER A 458 -7.36 0.22 -22.94
C SER A 458 -8.25 -1.02 -22.90
N LYS A 459 -7.77 -2.18 -23.39
CA LYS A 459 -8.57 -3.44 -23.40
C LYS A 459 -8.60 -4.21 -22.11
N PHE A 460 -7.74 -3.87 -21.15
CA PHE A 460 -7.68 -4.59 -19.89
C PHE A 460 -8.19 -3.73 -18.76
N ASP A 461 -7.61 -2.56 -18.58
CA ASP A 461 -7.98 -1.59 -17.56
C ASP A 461 -9.42 -1.11 -17.74
N ASN A 462 -9.67 -0.38 -18.84
CA ASN A 462 -10.96 0.26 -19.05
C ASN A 462 -12.08 -0.78 -19.22
N LEU A 463 -11.78 -1.94 -19.81
CA LEU A 463 -12.77 -3.00 -20.05
C LEU A 463 -12.91 -3.97 -18.86
N TYR A 464 -11.87 -4.74 -18.54
CA TYR A 464 -11.94 -5.79 -17.52
C TYR A 464 -11.89 -5.22 -16.10
N GLY A 465 -11.11 -4.15 -15.87
CA GLY A 465 -11.08 -3.45 -14.59
C GLY A 465 -12.46 -2.92 -14.21
N CYS A 466 -13.11 -2.17 -15.11
CA CYS A 466 -14.46 -1.66 -14.87
C CYS A 466 -15.50 -2.79 -14.76
N ARG A 467 -15.32 -3.90 -15.48
CA ARG A 467 -16.19 -5.08 -15.38
C ARG A 467 -16.16 -5.69 -13.98
N GLU A 468 -15.01 -5.70 -13.31
CA GLU A 468 -14.89 -6.18 -11.93
C GLU A 468 -15.36 -5.12 -10.92
N SER A 469 -14.86 -3.89 -11.05
CA SER A 469 -14.96 -2.91 -9.98
C SER A 469 -16.29 -2.15 -9.92
N LEU A 470 -17.04 -2.06 -11.04
CA LEU A 470 -18.34 -1.37 -11.04
C LEU A 470 -19.31 -2.03 -10.05
N ILE A 471 -19.45 -3.36 -10.16
CA ILE A 471 -20.37 -4.12 -9.32
C ILE A 471 -19.94 -4.03 -7.86
N ASP A 472 -18.63 -4.10 -7.60
CA ASP A 472 -18.08 -3.94 -6.24
C ASP A 472 -18.46 -2.59 -5.64
N GLY A 473 -18.25 -1.48 -6.37
CA GLY A 473 -18.63 -0.13 -5.94
C GLY A 473 -20.12 -0.01 -5.61
N ILE A 474 -21.00 -0.48 -6.52
CA ILE A 474 -22.46 -0.44 -6.30
C ILE A 474 -22.85 -1.32 -5.11
N LYS A 475 -22.25 -2.51 -4.96
CA LYS A 475 -22.55 -3.46 -3.90
C LYS A 475 -22.13 -2.93 -2.54
N ARG A 476 -20.88 -2.50 -2.37
CA ARG A 476 -20.41 -1.92 -1.10
C ARG A 476 -21.20 -0.68 -0.70
N ALA A 477 -21.64 0.11 -1.69
CA ALA A 477 -22.47 1.28 -1.44
C ALA A 477 -23.90 0.94 -0.98
N THR A 478 -24.57 -0.02 -1.65
CA THR A 478 -26.04 -0.14 -1.55
C THR A 478 -26.57 -1.52 -1.19
N ASP A 479 -25.73 -2.55 -1.24
CA ASP A 479 -26.10 -3.97 -1.10
C ASP A 479 -27.25 -4.43 -2.03
N VAL A 480 -27.56 -3.62 -3.05
CA VAL A 480 -28.75 -3.81 -3.88
C VAL A 480 -28.68 -5.11 -4.68
N MET A 481 -29.79 -5.82 -4.81
CA MET A 481 -29.89 -6.93 -5.76
C MET A 481 -29.83 -6.40 -7.20
N ILE A 482 -28.89 -6.87 -8.02
CA ILE A 482 -28.73 -6.43 -9.42
C ILE A 482 -29.66 -7.21 -10.36
N ALA A 483 -29.80 -8.52 -10.14
CA ALA A 483 -30.64 -9.38 -10.96
C ALA A 483 -32.08 -8.86 -11.08
N GLY A 484 -32.61 -8.84 -12.31
CA GLY A 484 -33.95 -8.38 -12.65
C GLY A 484 -34.12 -6.87 -12.80
N LYS A 485 -33.17 -6.05 -12.29
CA LYS A 485 -33.23 -4.59 -12.43
C LYS A 485 -32.96 -4.14 -13.86
N VAL A 486 -33.55 -3.00 -14.23
CA VAL A 486 -33.15 -2.27 -15.44
C VAL A 486 -31.94 -1.41 -15.10
N ALA A 487 -30.80 -1.71 -15.70
CA ALA A 487 -29.58 -0.93 -15.54
C ALA A 487 -29.27 -0.19 -16.85
N VAL A 488 -29.10 1.13 -16.77
CA VAL A 488 -28.82 2.00 -17.91
C VAL A 488 -27.35 2.36 -17.87
N VAL A 489 -26.62 2.06 -18.95
CA VAL A 489 -25.21 2.39 -19.13
C VAL A 489 -25.11 3.45 -20.22
N ALA A 490 -24.69 4.65 -19.86
CA ALA A 490 -24.51 5.74 -20.80
C ALA A 490 -23.09 5.74 -21.36
N GLY A 491 -22.94 5.53 -22.66
CA GLY A 491 -21.67 5.27 -23.34
C GLY A 491 -21.39 3.78 -23.47
N PHE A 492 -20.83 3.39 -24.62
CA PHE A 492 -20.45 2.01 -24.93
C PHE A 492 -19.05 1.94 -25.54
N GLY A 493 -18.16 2.81 -25.08
CA GLY A 493 -16.71 2.65 -25.21
C GLY A 493 -16.19 1.47 -24.38
N ASP A 494 -14.89 1.44 -24.06
CA ASP A 494 -14.31 0.29 -23.34
C ASP A 494 -14.84 0.15 -21.90
N VAL A 495 -14.97 1.27 -21.20
CA VAL A 495 -15.62 1.34 -19.87
C VAL A 495 -17.07 0.86 -19.96
N GLY A 496 -17.86 1.46 -20.85
CA GLY A 496 -19.27 1.10 -21.05
C GLY A 496 -19.47 -0.38 -21.41
N LYS A 497 -18.60 -0.94 -22.27
CA LYS A 497 -18.61 -2.38 -22.61
C LYS A 497 -18.37 -3.25 -21.36
N GLY A 498 -17.40 -2.89 -20.53
CA GLY A 498 -17.09 -3.61 -19.28
C GLY A 498 -18.25 -3.56 -18.29
N CYS A 499 -18.80 -2.36 -18.08
CA CYS A 499 -19.94 -2.11 -17.22
C CYS A 499 -21.20 -2.88 -17.67
N ALA A 500 -21.54 -2.81 -18.95
CA ALA A 500 -22.70 -3.51 -19.51
C ALA A 500 -22.56 -5.03 -19.36
N GLN A 501 -21.38 -5.59 -19.66
CA GLN A 501 -21.09 -7.01 -19.47
C GLN A 501 -21.23 -7.44 -18.01
N ALA A 502 -20.73 -6.65 -17.06
CA ALA A 502 -20.80 -6.96 -15.63
C ALA A 502 -22.24 -6.98 -15.12
N LEU A 503 -23.00 -5.93 -15.43
CA LEU A 503 -24.41 -5.81 -15.04
C LEU A 503 -25.25 -6.94 -15.64
N HIS A 504 -25.04 -7.24 -16.92
CA HIS A 504 -25.75 -8.32 -17.59
C HIS A 504 -25.42 -9.69 -16.99
N SER A 505 -24.14 -9.96 -16.69
CA SER A 505 -23.70 -11.21 -16.06
C SER A 505 -24.28 -11.40 -14.65
N MET A 506 -24.59 -10.29 -13.96
CA MET A 506 -25.29 -10.28 -12.66
C MET A 506 -26.82 -10.35 -12.80
N GLY A 507 -27.35 -10.59 -14.01
CA GLY A 507 -28.77 -10.77 -14.30
C GLY A 507 -29.56 -9.47 -14.50
N ALA A 508 -28.91 -8.33 -14.69
CA ALA A 508 -29.62 -7.08 -15.02
C ALA A 508 -30.11 -7.09 -16.48
N ARG A 509 -31.21 -6.38 -16.72
CA ARG A 509 -31.66 -6.00 -18.06
C ARG A 509 -30.96 -4.69 -18.43
N VAL A 510 -29.93 -4.80 -19.25
CA VAL A 510 -29.06 -3.67 -19.59
C VAL A 510 -29.63 -2.90 -20.78
N ILE A 511 -29.74 -1.59 -20.60
CA ILE A 511 -30.02 -0.60 -21.65
C ILE A 511 -28.76 0.24 -21.84
N VAL A 512 -28.42 0.53 -23.09
CA VAL A 512 -27.29 1.37 -23.46
C VAL A 512 -27.80 2.66 -24.11
N THR A 513 -27.16 3.78 -23.81
CA THR A 513 -27.34 5.03 -24.59
C THR A 513 -26.03 5.36 -25.29
N GLU A 514 -26.07 5.71 -26.57
CA GLU A 514 -24.88 6.01 -27.35
C GLU A 514 -25.14 7.09 -28.41
N ILE A 515 -24.09 7.86 -28.70
CA ILE A 515 -24.04 8.84 -29.77
C ILE A 515 -23.23 8.32 -30.98
N ASP A 516 -22.27 7.41 -30.74
CA ASP A 516 -21.46 6.83 -31.80
C ASP A 516 -22.21 5.63 -32.42
N PRO A 517 -22.54 5.67 -33.73
CA PRO A 517 -23.29 4.61 -34.38
C PRO A 517 -22.54 3.27 -34.42
N ILE A 518 -21.19 3.26 -34.39
CA ILE A 518 -20.37 2.04 -34.36
C ILE A 518 -20.53 1.37 -32.99
N ASN A 519 -20.37 2.14 -31.91
CA ASN A 519 -20.53 1.60 -30.55
C ASN A 519 -21.98 1.21 -30.27
N ALA A 520 -22.96 1.99 -30.73
CA ALA A 520 -24.38 1.64 -30.66
C ALA A 520 -24.68 0.32 -31.39
N LEU A 521 -24.15 0.13 -32.61
CA LEU A 521 -24.32 -1.11 -33.34
C LEU A 521 -23.68 -2.28 -32.60
N GLN A 522 -22.49 -2.10 -32.02
CA GLN A 522 -21.83 -3.11 -31.18
C GLN A 522 -22.69 -3.51 -29.97
N ALA A 523 -23.31 -2.53 -29.29
CA ALA A 523 -24.21 -2.80 -28.17
C ALA A 523 -25.44 -3.60 -28.62
N ALA A 524 -26.08 -3.17 -29.71
CA ALA A 524 -27.28 -3.82 -30.25
C ALA A 524 -27.01 -5.27 -30.68
N VAL A 525 -25.92 -5.55 -31.40
CA VAL A 525 -25.57 -6.91 -31.82
C VAL A 525 -25.04 -7.78 -30.67
N SER A 526 -24.66 -7.18 -29.55
CA SER A 526 -24.36 -7.89 -28.30
C SER A 526 -25.61 -8.24 -27.50
N GLY A 527 -26.80 -7.84 -27.96
CA GLY A 527 -28.09 -8.14 -27.34
C GLY A 527 -28.57 -7.09 -26.34
N PHE A 528 -27.91 -5.93 -26.23
CA PHE A 528 -28.37 -4.83 -25.40
C PHE A 528 -29.38 -3.96 -26.14
N GLN A 529 -30.43 -3.52 -25.44
CA GLN A 529 -31.31 -2.49 -25.99
C GLN A 529 -30.55 -1.17 -26.06
N VAL A 530 -30.55 -0.51 -27.22
CA VAL A 530 -30.03 0.85 -27.39
C VAL A 530 -31.19 1.82 -27.53
N THR A 531 -31.26 2.83 -26.67
CA THR A 531 -32.24 3.92 -26.77
C THR A 531 -31.64 5.21 -26.18
N THR A 532 -32.42 6.29 -26.13
CA THR A 532 -32.03 7.59 -25.57
C THR A 532 -32.20 7.61 -24.04
N MET A 533 -31.55 8.56 -23.38
CA MET A 533 -31.67 8.69 -21.92
C MET A 533 -33.08 9.11 -21.50
N GLU A 534 -33.77 9.89 -22.32
CA GLU A 534 -35.15 10.34 -22.10
C GLU A 534 -36.13 9.16 -22.05
N GLU A 535 -35.91 8.13 -22.89
CA GLU A 535 -36.72 6.91 -22.86
C GLU A 535 -36.29 5.96 -21.73
N ALA A 536 -35.00 5.93 -21.40
CA ALA A 536 -34.46 5.02 -20.38
C ALA A 536 -34.73 5.50 -18.94
N ALA A 537 -34.70 6.81 -18.68
CA ALA A 537 -34.82 7.40 -17.34
C ALA A 537 -36.11 7.01 -16.58
N PRO A 538 -37.31 6.98 -17.20
CA PRO A 538 -38.54 6.57 -16.51
C PRO A 538 -38.56 5.11 -16.07
N ILE A 539 -37.80 4.22 -16.74
CA ILE A 539 -37.84 2.78 -16.51
C ILE A 539 -36.62 2.23 -15.77
N GLY A 540 -35.48 2.93 -15.84
CA GLY A 540 -34.22 2.57 -15.20
C GLY A 540 -34.28 2.56 -13.67
N GLN A 541 -33.43 1.74 -13.06
CA GLN A 541 -33.29 1.61 -11.61
C GLN A 541 -31.84 1.77 -11.15
N ILE A 542 -30.89 1.52 -12.04
CA ILE A 542 -29.45 1.76 -11.84
C ILE A 542 -28.99 2.54 -13.07
N PHE A 543 -28.31 3.65 -12.86
CA PHE A 543 -27.76 4.49 -13.92
C PHE A 543 -26.24 4.60 -13.73
N VAL A 544 -25.49 4.27 -14.77
CA VAL A 544 -24.02 4.30 -14.80
C VAL A 544 -23.58 5.15 -15.98
N THR A 545 -22.91 6.27 -15.71
CA THR A 545 -22.32 7.12 -16.76
C THR A 545 -20.87 6.70 -17.03
N THR A 546 -20.51 6.54 -18.30
CA THR A 546 -19.22 5.99 -18.78
C THR A 546 -18.65 6.75 -19.98
N THR A 547 -19.08 7.99 -20.20
CA THR A 547 -18.91 8.70 -21.47
C THR A 547 -17.64 9.53 -21.56
N GLY A 548 -17.10 9.99 -20.43
CA GLY A 548 -16.06 11.04 -20.40
C GLY A 548 -16.55 12.39 -20.92
N CYS A 549 -17.87 12.58 -21.02
CA CYS A 549 -18.52 13.82 -21.46
C CYS A 549 -19.09 14.59 -20.26
N ARG A 550 -20.02 15.51 -20.50
CA ARG A 550 -20.71 16.29 -19.47
C ARG A 550 -22.22 16.28 -19.71
N ASP A 551 -22.98 16.55 -18.65
CA ASP A 551 -24.43 16.76 -18.71
C ASP A 551 -25.21 15.55 -19.30
N ILE A 552 -24.79 14.32 -18.96
CA ILE A 552 -25.44 13.08 -19.42
C ILE A 552 -26.71 12.79 -18.61
N LEU A 553 -26.66 13.01 -17.30
CA LEU A 553 -27.81 12.95 -16.40
C LEU A 553 -28.13 14.33 -15.86
N THR A 554 -29.28 14.88 -16.24
CA THR A 554 -29.70 16.26 -15.95
C THR A 554 -31.00 16.29 -15.16
N GLY A 555 -31.45 17.49 -14.77
CA GLY A 555 -32.71 17.71 -14.05
C GLY A 555 -33.95 17.09 -14.70
N GLU A 556 -34.00 17.04 -16.03
CA GLU A 556 -35.11 16.42 -16.77
C GLU A 556 -35.16 14.91 -16.51
N HIS A 557 -34.01 14.25 -16.49
CA HIS A 557 -33.89 12.81 -16.21
C HIS A 557 -34.24 12.50 -14.75
N PHE A 558 -33.66 13.24 -13.79
CA PHE A 558 -33.94 13.01 -12.36
C PHE A 558 -35.42 13.15 -12.00
N SER A 559 -36.12 14.06 -12.69
CA SER A 559 -37.54 14.33 -12.45
C SER A 559 -38.45 13.16 -12.84
N VAL A 560 -38.00 12.26 -13.71
CA VAL A 560 -38.78 11.11 -14.18
C VAL A 560 -38.29 9.75 -13.64
N MET A 561 -37.10 9.69 -13.06
CA MET A 561 -36.53 8.48 -12.45
C MET A 561 -37.40 7.85 -11.36
N LYS A 562 -37.33 6.51 -11.24
CA LYS A 562 -38.06 5.76 -10.20
C LYS A 562 -37.59 6.15 -8.79
N ASN A 563 -38.48 5.98 -7.82
CA ASN A 563 -38.10 6.17 -6.42
C ASN A 563 -36.97 5.20 -6.05
N ASP A 564 -35.94 5.73 -5.40
CA ASP A 564 -34.70 5.04 -5.01
C ASP A 564 -33.92 4.49 -6.21
N ALA A 565 -34.00 5.17 -7.37
CA ALA A 565 -33.05 4.94 -8.45
C ALA A 565 -31.62 5.23 -7.98
N ILE A 566 -30.69 4.31 -8.29
CA ILE A 566 -29.27 4.45 -7.99
C ILE A 566 -28.60 5.12 -9.17
N VAL A 567 -27.87 6.20 -8.90
CA VAL A 567 -27.15 6.99 -9.90
C VAL A 567 -25.67 7.02 -9.53
N CYS A 568 -24.82 6.63 -10.46
CA CYS A 568 -23.38 6.63 -10.26
C CYS A 568 -22.64 6.92 -11.56
N ASN A 569 -21.40 7.36 -11.42
CA ASN A 569 -20.49 7.64 -12.49
C ASN A 569 -19.25 6.76 -12.34
N ILE A 570 -18.73 6.25 -13.43
CA ILE A 570 -17.44 5.55 -13.48
C ILE A 570 -16.56 6.11 -14.61
N GLY A 571 -16.98 7.19 -15.27
CA GLY A 571 -16.09 8.06 -16.03
C GLY A 571 -15.28 8.97 -15.11
N HIS A 572 -14.30 9.67 -15.69
CA HIS A 572 -13.22 10.32 -14.93
C HIS A 572 -13.68 11.50 -14.05
N PHE A 573 -14.47 12.43 -14.59
CA PHE A 573 -14.96 13.62 -13.86
C PHE A 573 -16.42 13.49 -13.44
N ASP A 574 -16.82 14.21 -12.39
CA ASP A 574 -18.17 14.23 -11.82
C ASP A 574 -19.22 14.94 -12.68
N ILE A 575 -18.78 15.71 -13.68
CA ILE A 575 -19.63 16.51 -14.58
C ILE A 575 -20.50 15.70 -15.55
N GLU A 576 -20.35 14.38 -15.61
CA GLU A 576 -21.30 13.53 -16.34
C GLU A 576 -22.71 13.58 -15.72
N ILE A 577 -22.79 13.90 -14.43
CA ILE A 577 -24.03 13.99 -13.66
C ILE A 577 -24.18 15.42 -13.16
N ASP A 578 -25.35 16.03 -13.37
CA ASP A 578 -25.64 17.37 -12.84
C ASP A 578 -25.98 17.32 -11.33
N VAL A 579 -24.94 17.05 -10.52
CA VAL A 579 -25.02 16.97 -9.06
C VAL A 579 -25.37 18.32 -8.45
N SER A 580 -24.93 19.42 -9.08
CA SER A 580 -25.26 20.78 -8.67
C SER A 580 -26.77 21.03 -8.72
N TRP A 581 -27.43 20.61 -9.81
CA TRP A 581 -28.87 20.67 -9.93
C TRP A 581 -29.57 19.79 -8.88
N LEU A 582 -29.09 18.57 -8.63
CA LEU A 582 -29.65 17.71 -7.57
C LEU A 582 -29.61 18.38 -6.20
N LYS A 583 -28.45 18.93 -5.80
CA LYS A 583 -28.27 19.64 -4.53
C LYS A 583 -29.18 20.88 -4.44
N ALA A 584 -29.34 21.63 -5.53
CA ALA A 584 -30.16 22.84 -5.56
C ALA A 584 -31.69 22.57 -5.56
N ASN A 585 -32.14 21.43 -6.11
CA ASN A 585 -33.57 21.15 -6.32
C ASN A 585 -34.14 20.10 -5.36
N ALA A 586 -33.31 19.38 -4.61
CA ALA A 586 -33.79 18.46 -3.58
C ALA A 586 -34.41 19.21 -2.40
N LYS A 587 -35.50 18.67 -1.85
CA LYS A 587 -36.14 19.15 -0.61
C LYS A 587 -35.25 18.90 0.61
N SER A 588 -34.54 17.79 0.61
CA SER A 588 -33.56 17.43 1.64
C SER A 588 -32.59 16.38 1.11
N VAL A 589 -31.42 16.31 1.74
CA VAL A 589 -30.40 15.29 1.48
C VAL A 589 -30.12 14.55 2.77
N GLN A 590 -30.19 13.22 2.71
CA GLN A 590 -29.81 12.35 3.81
C GLN A 590 -28.51 11.63 3.43
N ASN A 591 -27.43 11.93 4.14
CA ASN A 591 -26.23 11.09 4.06
C ASN A 591 -26.52 9.76 4.77
N ILE A 592 -26.38 8.65 4.06
CA ILE A 592 -26.63 7.29 4.58
C ILE A 592 -25.37 6.76 5.24
N LYS A 593 -24.23 6.92 4.55
CA LYS A 593 -22.88 6.59 4.98
C LYS A 593 -21.89 7.33 4.07
N PRO A 594 -20.56 7.27 4.32
CA PRO A 594 -19.58 7.89 3.43
C PRO A 594 -19.83 7.49 1.97
N GLN A 595 -19.89 8.50 1.09
CA GLN A 595 -20.10 8.38 -0.36
C GLN A 595 -21.47 7.80 -0.78
N VAL A 596 -22.48 7.79 0.10
CA VAL A 596 -23.85 7.39 -0.26
C VAL A 596 -24.86 8.41 0.27
N ASP A 597 -25.49 9.12 -0.66
CA ASP A 597 -26.44 10.19 -0.34
C ASP A 597 -27.81 9.90 -0.97
N ARG A 598 -28.87 10.17 -0.21
CA ARG A 598 -30.26 9.98 -0.65
C ARG A 598 -30.96 11.33 -0.71
N PHE A 599 -31.29 11.78 -1.93
CA PHE A 599 -31.90 13.06 -2.22
C PHE A 599 -33.42 12.92 -2.31
N LEU A 600 -34.18 13.64 -1.49
CA LEU A 600 -35.64 13.72 -1.60
C LEU A 600 -36.03 14.80 -2.62
N MET A 601 -36.66 14.41 -3.72
CA MET A 601 -37.04 15.32 -4.80
C MET A 601 -38.42 15.98 -4.56
N PRO A 602 -38.75 17.09 -5.24
CA PRO A 602 -40.02 17.79 -5.07
C PRO A 602 -41.26 16.92 -5.28
N ASN A 603 -41.16 15.95 -6.20
CA ASN A 603 -42.21 14.99 -6.53
C ASN A 603 -42.40 13.86 -5.48
N GLY A 604 -41.63 13.86 -4.39
CA GLY A 604 -41.71 12.87 -3.31
C GLY A 604 -40.90 11.59 -3.52
N ARG A 605 -40.25 11.43 -4.69
CA ARG A 605 -39.34 10.31 -4.97
C ARG A 605 -37.93 10.63 -4.50
N HIS A 606 -37.15 9.59 -4.25
CA HIS A 606 -35.74 9.70 -3.88
C HIS A 606 -34.81 9.29 -5.01
N ILE A 607 -33.63 9.89 -5.05
CA ILE A 607 -32.48 9.46 -5.84
C ILE A 607 -31.34 9.09 -4.90
N ILE A 608 -30.71 7.94 -5.11
CA ILE A 608 -29.50 7.52 -4.39
C ILE A 608 -28.30 7.86 -5.28
N LEU A 609 -27.50 8.83 -4.85
CA LEU A 609 -26.27 9.22 -5.55
C LEU A 609 -25.06 8.59 -4.87
N LEU A 610 -24.18 7.99 -5.67
CA LEU A 610 -22.95 7.39 -5.18
C LEU A 610 -21.75 8.32 -5.42
N ALA A 611 -20.86 8.40 -4.43
CA ALA A 611 -19.60 9.16 -4.44
C ALA A 611 -19.74 10.62 -4.91
N GLU A 612 -20.87 11.26 -4.62
CA GLU A 612 -21.19 12.62 -5.09
C GLU A 612 -21.00 12.80 -6.61
N GLY A 613 -21.22 11.75 -7.40
CA GLY A 613 -21.04 11.76 -8.86
C GLY A 613 -19.60 11.54 -9.33
N ARG A 614 -18.62 11.38 -8.44
CA ARG A 614 -17.25 10.95 -8.81
C ARG A 614 -17.20 9.44 -9.08
N LEU A 615 -16.05 8.96 -9.55
CA LEU A 615 -15.74 7.55 -9.85
C LEU A 615 -16.19 6.58 -8.74
N VAL A 616 -17.25 5.82 -9.00
CA VAL A 616 -17.90 4.95 -8.01
C VAL A 616 -17.04 3.77 -7.57
N ASN A 617 -16.27 3.19 -8.48
CA ASN A 617 -15.41 2.04 -8.21
C ASN A 617 -14.27 2.37 -7.24
N LEU A 618 -13.77 3.60 -7.25
CA LEU A 618 -12.73 4.09 -6.34
C LEU A 618 -13.32 4.77 -5.11
N GLY A 619 -14.38 5.56 -5.27
CA GLY A 619 -15.03 6.27 -4.17
C GLY A 619 -15.70 5.30 -3.20
N CYS A 620 -16.46 4.34 -3.71
CA CYS A 620 -17.25 3.39 -2.91
C CYS A 620 -16.58 2.02 -2.72
N ALA A 621 -15.50 1.73 -3.43
CA ALA A 621 -14.74 0.48 -3.30
C ALA A 621 -13.23 0.72 -3.35
N THR A 622 -12.48 -0.11 -4.07
CA THR A 622 -11.00 -0.13 -4.07
C THR A 622 -10.41 0.03 -5.47
N GLY A 623 -11.21 0.40 -6.47
CA GLY A 623 -10.76 0.50 -7.87
C GLY A 623 -10.60 -0.87 -8.53
N HIS A 624 -9.80 -0.91 -9.60
CA HIS A 624 -9.51 -2.14 -10.34
C HIS A 624 -8.60 -3.08 -9.54
N SER A 625 -8.67 -4.38 -9.84
CA SER A 625 -7.84 -5.39 -9.21
C SER A 625 -6.36 -5.21 -9.56
N SER A 626 -5.47 -5.71 -8.68
CA SER A 626 -4.03 -5.57 -8.85
C SER A 626 -3.51 -6.14 -10.16
N PHE A 627 -4.05 -7.29 -10.61
CA PHE A 627 -3.69 -7.88 -11.90
C PHE A 627 -4.00 -6.97 -13.09
N VAL A 628 -5.18 -6.34 -13.09
CA VAL A 628 -5.55 -5.40 -14.15
C VAL A 628 -4.64 -4.17 -14.13
N MET A 629 -4.40 -3.61 -12.95
CA MET A 629 -3.50 -2.44 -12.80
C MET A 629 -2.04 -2.77 -13.12
N SER A 630 -1.63 -4.02 -12.98
CA SER A 630 -0.29 -4.47 -13.39
C SER A 630 -0.08 -4.25 -14.88
N CYS A 631 -1.09 -4.42 -15.73
CA CYS A 631 -0.99 -4.14 -17.16
C CYS A 631 -0.77 -2.63 -17.41
N SER A 632 -1.60 -1.77 -16.83
CA SER A 632 -1.50 -0.31 -17.01
C SER A 632 -0.20 0.25 -16.46
N PHE A 633 0.18 -0.16 -15.26
CA PHE A 633 1.37 0.35 -14.58
C PHE A 633 2.65 -0.19 -15.19
N SER A 634 2.63 -1.38 -15.80
CA SER A 634 3.74 -1.83 -16.64
C SER A 634 3.95 -0.89 -17.83
N ASN A 635 2.87 -0.47 -18.50
CA ASN A 635 2.96 0.54 -19.56
C ASN A 635 3.49 1.88 -19.04
N GLN A 636 3.01 2.35 -17.87
CA GLN A 636 3.54 3.58 -17.27
C GLN A 636 5.05 3.51 -17.00
N VAL A 637 5.54 2.43 -16.39
CA VAL A 637 6.98 2.27 -16.12
C VAL A 637 7.78 2.23 -17.42
N LEU A 638 7.31 1.51 -18.44
CA LEU A 638 7.98 1.45 -19.74
C LEU A 638 7.95 2.82 -20.45
N ALA A 639 6.88 3.60 -20.33
CA ALA A 639 6.79 4.96 -20.85
C ALA A 639 7.78 5.90 -20.15
N GLN A 640 7.91 5.81 -18.83
CA GLN A 640 8.88 6.58 -18.06
C GLN A 640 10.33 6.25 -18.46
N ILE A 641 10.66 4.95 -18.62
CA ILE A 641 11.97 4.53 -19.13
C ILE A 641 12.21 5.08 -20.54
N LEU A 642 11.23 4.94 -21.43
CA LEU A 642 11.31 5.38 -22.81
C LEU A 642 11.55 6.90 -22.93
N LEU A 643 10.85 7.71 -22.12
CA LEU A 643 11.05 9.16 -22.09
C LEU A 643 12.44 9.53 -21.58
N TYR A 644 12.82 8.97 -20.42
CA TYR A 644 14.08 9.30 -19.75
C TYR A 644 15.32 8.84 -20.54
N LYS A 645 15.25 7.66 -21.16
CA LYS A 645 16.34 7.04 -21.93
C LYS A 645 16.29 7.35 -23.43
N SER A 646 15.38 8.21 -23.88
CA SER A 646 15.23 8.58 -25.29
C SER A 646 16.55 8.99 -25.95
N GLN A 647 17.42 9.72 -25.24
CA GLN A 647 18.70 10.21 -25.77
C GLN A 647 19.91 9.31 -25.44
N ASP A 648 19.70 8.13 -24.84
CA ASP A 648 20.76 7.19 -24.46
C ASP A 648 20.92 6.09 -25.53
N GLU A 649 21.73 6.35 -26.56
CA GLU A 649 21.96 5.40 -27.66
C GLU A 649 22.53 4.06 -27.20
N ALA A 650 23.37 4.06 -26.15
CA ALA A 650 23.96 2.84 -25.63
C ALA A 650 22.88 1.96 -24.97
N PHE A 651 21.98 2.59 -24.21
CA PHE A 651 20.80 1.92 -23.67
C PHE A 651 19.90 1.37 -24.77
N GLY A 652 19.60 2.17 -25.81
CA GLY A 652 18.76 1.74 -26.94
C GLY A 652 19.35 0.58 -27.75
N LYS A 653 20.69 0.50 -27.87
CA LYS A 653 21.38 -0.65 -28.50
C LYS A 653 21.31 -1.92 -27.65
N LYS A 654 21.36 -1.78 -26.32
CA LYS A 654 21.28 -2.91 -25.38
C LYS A 654 19.85 -3.43 -25.22
N TYR A 655 18.88 -2.52 -25.14
CA TYR A 655 17.45 -2.80 -25.00
C TYR A 655 16.73 -2.32 -26.25
N VAL A 656 16.74 -3.19 -27.27
CA VAL A 656 16.28 -2.90 -28.63
C VAL A 656 14.82 -2.44 -28.69
N GLU A 657 13.99 -2.88 -27.74
CA GLU A 657 12.60 -2.45 -27.58
C GLU A 657 12.46 -0.95 -27.30
N PHE A 658 13.48 -0.30 -26.74
CA PHE A 658 13.55 1.15 -26.58
C PHE A 658 14.33 1.84 -27.72
N GLY A 659 15.24 1.11 -28.37
CA GLY A 659 16.11 1.61 -29.45
C GLY A 659 15.37 2.07 -30.72
N ILE A 660 14.16 1.54 -30.96
CA ILE A 660 13.29 1.95 -32.08
C ILE A 660 12.92 3.44 -31.99
N THR A 661 13.05 4.02 -30.79
CA THR A 661 12.65 5.39 -30.52
C THR A 661 13.78 6.28 -29.98
N SER A 662 15.04 5.88 -30.20
CA SER A 662 16.19 6.68 -29.79
C SER A 662 16.26 8.03 -30.52
N GLY A 663 16.61 9.07 -29.78
CA GLY A 663 16.64 10.46 -30.21
C GLY A 663 15.85 11.37 -29.26
N LYS A 664 16.20 12.67 -29.24
CA LYS A 664 15.37 13.66 -28.55
C LYS A 664 14.01 13.72 -29.24
N ARG A 665 12.93 13.53 -28.48
CA ARG A 665 11.56 13.62 -29.00
C ARG A 665 11.14 15.07 -29.17
N ASP A 666 10.55 15.37 -30.31
CA ASP A 666 9.85 16.63 -30.53
C ASP A 666 8.59 16.70 -29.66
N ILE A 667 8.04 17.91 -29.49
CA ILE A 667 6.77 18.10 -28.80
C ILE A 667 5.67 17.40 -29.61
N GLY A 668 4.99 16.46 -28.97
CA GLY A 668 3.96 15.63 -29.58
C GLY A 668 3.36 14.65 -28.59
N VAL A 669 2.28 13.98 -29.00
CA VAL A 669 1.63 12.91 -28.24
C VAL A 669 1.89 11.59 -28.97
N TYR A 670 2.60 10.68 -28.32
CA TYR A 670 3.04 9.40 -28.87
C TYR A 670 2.38 8.24 -28.14
N VAL A 671 2.19 7.10 -28.81
CA VAL A 671 1.78 5.85 -28.15
C VAL A 671 3.03 4.99 -27.94
N LEU A 672 3.00 4.09 -26.94
CA LEU A 672 4.06 3.10 -26.76
C LEU A 672 4.22 2.24 -28.03
N PRO A 673 5.48 1.96 -28.45
CA PRO A 673 5.75 1.01 -29.51
C PRO A 673 5.07 -0.35 -29.27
N LYS A 674 4.52 -0.96 -30.33
CA LYS A 674 3.78 -2.22 -30.22
C LYS A 674 4.57 -3.35 -29.56
N VAL A 675 5.89 -3.40 -29.76
CA VAL A 675 6.76 -4.39 -29.11
C VAL A 675 6.75 -4.27 -27.58
N LEU A 676 6.64 -3.06 -27.03
CA LEU A 676 6.54 -2.85 -25.58
C LEU A 676 5.15 -3.24 -25.06
N ASP A 677 4.10 -2.97 -25.83
CA ASP A 677 2.73 -3.36 -25.51
C ASP A 677 2.57 -4.90 -25.52
N GLU A 678 3.10 -5.58 -26.55
CA GLU A 678 3.15 -7.04 -26.61
C GLU A 678 4.03 -7.64 -25.50
N GLN A 679 5.12 -6.96 -25.12
CA GLN A 679 5.92 -7.34 -23.97
C GLN A 679 5.10 -7.28 -22.68
N VAL A 680 4.30 -6.23 -22.46
CA VAL A 680 3.40 -6.17 -21.29
C VAL A 680 2.48 -7.38 -21.28
N ALA A 681 1.82 -7.72 -22.40
CA ALA A 681 0.96 -8.91 -22.46
C ALA A 681 1.72 -10.19 -22.10
N LEU A 682 2.91 -10.39 -22.68
CA LEU A 682 3.75 -11.56 -22.44
C LEU A 682 4.10 -11.73 -20.96
N LEU A 683 4.41 -10.64 -20.26
CA LEU A 683 4.75 -10.67 -18.82
C LEU A 683 3.60 -11.12 -17.90
N HIS A 684 2.36 -11.17 -18.40
CA HIS A 684 1.19 -11.55 -17.61
C HIS A 684 0.66 -12.95 -17.93
N LEU A 685 1.07 -13.58 -19.04
CA LEU A 685 0.47 -14.83 -19.52
C LEU A 685 0.67 -16.01 -18.56
N ASP A 686 1.85 -16.16 -17.97
CA ASP A 686 2.16 -17.27 -17.07
C ASP A 686 1.29 -17.25 -15.81
N HIS A 687 0.98 -16.05 -15.29
CA HIS A 687 0.14 -15.86 -14.11
C HIS A 687 -1.29 -16.40 -14.29
N VAL A 688 -1.80 -16.35 -15.53
CA VAL A 688 -3.13 -16.87 -15.89
C VAL A 688 -3.07 -18.24 -16.58
N ASN A 689 -1.93 -18.94 -16.50
CA ASN A 689 -1.69 -20.24 -17.12
C ASN A 689 -1.89 -20.27 -18.65
N ALA A 690 -1.69 -19.13 -19.33
CA ALA A 690 -1.80 -19.03 -20.77
C ALA A 690 -0.45 -19.40 -21.44
N LYS A 691 -0.48 -20.37 -22.36
CA LYS A 691 0.71 -20.83 -23.09
C LYS A 691 0.72 -20.29 -24.51
N LEU A 692 1.75 -19.51 -24.85
CA LEU A 692 1.89 -18.92 -26.18
C LEU A 692 2.51 -19.91 -27.17
N SER A 693 1.93 -20.02 -28.36
CA SER A 693 2.54 -20.75 -29.48
C SER A 693 3.63 -19.91 -30.13
N LYS A 694 4.66 -20.56 -30.69
CA LYS A 694 5.72 -19.88 -31.47
C LYS A 694 5.51 -20.08 -32.96
N LEU A 695 5.68 -19.01 -33.74
CA LEU A 695 5.71 -19.12 -35.20
C LEU A 695 6.90 -19.97 -35.63
N THR A 696 6.67 -20.89 -36.57
CA THR A 696 7.76 -21.53 -37.31
C THR A 696 8.35 -20.55 -38.33
N PRO A 697 9.60 -20.71 -38.77
CA PRO A 697 10.20 -19.84 -39.78
C PRO A 697 9.35 -19.72 -41.07
N LYS A 698 8.72 -20.83 -41.49
CA LYS A 698 7.82 -20.84 -42.65
C LYS A 698 6.55 -19.99 -42.46
N GLN A 699 6.01 -19.97 -41.24
CA GLN A 699 4.82 -19.15 -40.93
C GLN A 699 5.18 -17.67 -40.86
N ALA A 700 6.32 -17.34 -40.24
CA ALA A 700 6.83 -15.97 -40.17
C ALA A 700 7.08 -15.38 -41.57
N GLU A 701 7.75 -16.14 -42.45
CA GLU A 701 7.95 -15.78 -43.86
C GLU A 701 6.62 -15.59 -44.60
N TYR A 702 5.67 -16.52 -44.46
CA TYR A 702 4.36 -16.44 -45.11
C TYR A 702 3.57 -15.19 -44.69
N LEU A 703 3.64 -14.82 -43.40
CA LEU A 703 2.94 -13.66 -42.87
C LEU A 703 3.70 -12.34 -43.10
N GLY A 704 4.97 -12.41 -43.50
CA GLY A 704 5.85 -11.23 -43.60
C GLY A 704 6.11 -10.59 -42.22
N LEU A 705 6.28 -11.41 -41.18
CA LEU A 705 6.50 -10.97 -39.80
C LEU A 705 7.81 -11.53 -39.26
N GLU A 706 8.39 -10.85 -38.28
CA GLU A 706 9.45 -11.40 -37.45
C GLU A 706 8.89 -12.48 -36.51
N ILE A 707 9.71 -13.50 -36.18
CA ILE A 707 9.27 -14.62 -35.33
C ILE A 707 8.86 -14.16 -33.93
N ASP A 708 9.54 -13.13 -33.42
CA ASP A 708 9.32 -12.56 -32.08
C ASP A 708 8.46 -11.28 -32.09
N GLY A 709 7.86 -10.94 -33.25
CA GLY A 709 6.99 -9.79 -33.41
C GLY A 709 7.71 -8.48 -33.77
N PRO A 710 6.97 -7.36 -33.88
CA PRO A 710 5.55 -7.22 -33.54
C PRO A 710 4.63 -8.03 -34.47
N PHE A 711 3.54 -8.57 -33.93
CA PHE A 711 2.68 -9.53 -34.64
C PHE A 711 1.54 -8.91 -35.43
N LYS A 712 1.33 -7.60 -35.31
CA LYS A 712 0.23 -6.86 -35.92
C LYS A 712 0.70 -5.50 -36.43
N ALA A 713 0.03 -5.01 -37.47
CA ALA A 713 0.25 -3.66 -37.97
C ALA A 713 -0.22 -2.61 -36.96
N GLU A 714 0.30 -1.38 -37.06
CA GLU A 714 -0.06 -0.30 -36.13
C GLU A 714 -1.55 0.07 -36.16
N ILE A 715 -2.20 -0.06 -37.32
CA ILE A 715 -3.63 0.25 -37.50
C ILE A 715 -4.58 -0.83 -36.94
N TYR A 716 -4.04 -1.92 -36.42
CA TYR A 716 -4.84 -3.04 -35.94
C TYR A 716 -5.50 -2.67 -34.60
N ARG A 717 -6.81 -2.94 -34.48
CA ARG A 717 -7.62 -2.58 -33.32
C ARG A 717 -7.58 -3.72 -32.29
N TYR A 718 -6.41 -3.93 -31.67
CA TYR A 718 -6.02 -5.02 -30.74
C TYR A 718 -5.38 -6.22 -31.38
#